data_AF-A0A7U9XUX5-F1
#
_entry.id   AF-A0A7U9XUX5-F1
#
_cell.length_a   1.000
_cell.length_b   1.000
_cell.length_c   1.000
_cell.angle_alpha   90.00
_cell.angle_beta   90.00
_cell.angle_gamma   90.00
#
_symmetry.space_group_name_H-M   'P 1'
#
loop_
_entity.id
_entity.type
_entity.pdbx_description
1 polymer ?
#
loop_
_entity_poly.entity_id
_entity_poly.type
_entity_poly.pdbx_seq_one_letter_code
_entity_poly.pdbx_strand_id
1 'polypeptide(L)'
;MKKIVLLLVFISFVFGLASCNKEVDLDLESPANVAILNGVVSWDDVDQADSYIVFIDTTEVAVSTTSYDLNDQELAAGSYSITVVAVKDDKVSVPSSVLTYVVEAAVSSLPAPTNVAINDGVLTWGSVVGATSYVVHVGTQSFTVTAATLDLNSESIAVGSYSVYVTASDGTNVSVNSATVNYVVELNLNQDAIALVFIQRMDPTFTLDLEEDDFEDVYEYNNYLVALDMAQAFSSSAVSMGMTPTRAINLINDANDMVAGMSRATSLDDMMMELEIFEDYDMDAADLANVLYELAFVLLDSRIRDIELTAMNRVEMISGFEDQITLITGNADFIAVYDYVKTFADPSEYAALDMLFSGESYDLIMVLMDISGGYTVNPMYYTHLSDEEQGYILDLISITDSMNADVAGALFLANIYKQQNNLYDLEMYVSMIEDFDMYGDSSLEEMAMYEDLIILFTDNKDDVIDSLTVVIDFALTVKNTVPQNSIDLIDEFMSTGEISTTEMFTIKDELVLVLQNALPEATDFETIYNTMFIIGGSLADYDMTDYMDYAELLGQSQYLSMSLMLNFIGDIDEALMTDAIDILMDAQDEYGNMDFEQNPEVAIDFVLFVVDYLQTFMIDNAVQITALEALVTDEYLEEIYVMVLDLAIDQIENDQYINADYAMMMTDFLEDMKLEFDTYKALVDMFGDTATDVLSYMIDSEARLLKIVINLGQTQEPTTTEILMDLTLIINEVNNIDIEIFDELDDAQLQVLFDAARLPLKTAVEASGSDLNFDTLYASLTPELKTIILNVISLQSDLLAEADDLSYLTLLPIVTNTYLTSPEMGAYVVAIMVASNTFTTVNEALVFDTIDILFDDLLSNSDVLAATNMIQQDVVYMKADVVSEFQYVIDEFQALGLLDFDNLTLSDEERIEDFFLYFQDYFYSEEVYR
;
A
#
# COMPACT_ATOMS: atom_id res chain seq x y z
N MET A 1 -4.48 17.04 -40.65
CA MET A 1 -4.52 18.08 -39.58
C MET A 1 -5.94 18.55 -39.27
N LYS A 2 -6.79 19.00 -40.22
CA LYS A 2 -8.17 19.42 -39.90
C LYS A 2 -9.14 18.31 -39.39
N LYS A 3 -8.80 17.02 -39.55
CA LYS A 3 -9.60 15.90 -38.99
C LYS A 3 -9.12 15.41 -37.61
N ILE A 4 -7.92 15.80 -37.17
CA ILE A 4 -7.35 15.41 -35.87
C ILE A 4 -7.77 16.41 -34.79
N VAL A 5 -7.78 17.72 -35.13
CA VAL A 5 -8.32 18.76 -34.24
C VAL A 5 -9.83 18.58 -34.01
N LEU A 6 -10.58 18.10 -35.01
CA LEU A 6 -12.01 17.85 -34.87
C LEU A 6 -12.33 16.56 -34.10
N LEU A 7 -11.37 15.61 -34.02
CA LEU A 7 -11.47 14.40 -33.20
C LEU A 7 -11.10 14.71 -31.73
N LEU A 8 -10.06 15.52 -31.50
CA LEU A 8 -9.67 15.98 -30.17
C LEU A 8 -10.72 16.88 -29.51
N VAL A 9 -11.39 17.75 -30.28
CA VAL A 9 -12.50 18.58 -29.76
C VAL A 9 -13.78 17.77 -29.56
N PHE A 10 -13.98 16.66 -30.30
CA PHE A 10 -15.11 15.76 -30.04
C PHE A 10 -14.85 14.86 -28.82
N ILE A 11 -13.60 14.46 -28.59
CA ILE A 11 -13.17 13.68 -27.42
C ILE A 11 -13.20 14.54 -26.15
N SER A 12 -12.70 15.79 -26.18
CA SER A 12 -12.75 16.69 -25.01
C SER A 12 -14.17 17.07 -24.60
N PHE A 13 -15.14 17.01 -25.54
CA PHE A 13 -16.55 17.28 -25.26
C PHE A 13 -17.27 16.11 -24.59
N VAL A 14 -16.87 14.87 -24.90
CA VAL A 14 -17.43 13.67 -24.27
C VAL A 14 -16.95 13.56 -22.82
N PHE A 15 -15.71 13.99 -22.53
CA PHE A 15 -15.18 14.02 -21.17
C PHE A 15 -15.67 15.21 -20.32
N GLY A 16 -16.01 16.36 -20.93
CA GLY A 16 -16.59 17.50 -20.21
C GLY A 16 -18.01 17.26 -19.67
N LEU A 17 -18.77 16.34 -20.27
CA LEU A 17 -20.12 15.97 -19.83
C LEU A 17 -20.14 14.89 -18.73
N ALA A 18 -18.99 14.30 -18.37
CA ALA A 18 -18.89 13.37 -17.25
C ALA A 18 -19.03 14.08 -15.88
N SER A 19 -18.92 15.41 -15.83
CA SER A 19 -19.17 16.20 -14.62
C SER A 19 -20.66 16.62 -14.46
N CYS A 20 -21.54 16.30 -15.43
CA CYS A 20 -22.99 16.53 -15.34
C CYS A 20 -23.80 15.61 -16.28
N ASN A 21 -24.47 14.57 -15.73
CA ASN A 21 -25.40 13.60 -16.36
C ASN A 21 -26.37 14.14 -17.47
N LYS A 22 -25.91 14.46 -18.69
CA LYS A 22 -26.79 14.85 -19.83
C LYS A 22 -26.60 13.95 -21.05
N GLU A 23 -27.68 13.31 -21.50
CA GLU A 23 -27.70 12.35 -22.62
C GLU A 23 -27.67 13.06 -23.99
N VAL A 24 -26.95 12.54 -24.99
CA VAL A 24 -26.93 13.12 -26.35
C VAL A 24 -28.12 12.60 -27.18
N ASP A 25 -28.96 13.51 -27.68
CA ASP A 25 -30.07 13.21 -28.61
C ASP A 25 -29.63 13.42 -30.07
N LEU A 26 -29.49 12.33 -30.82
CA LEU A 26 -29.08 12.35 -32.23
C LEU A 26 -30.19 12.83 -33.19
N ASP A 27 -31.44 12.90 -32.73
CA ASP A 27 -32.58 13.41 -33.50
C ASP A 27 -32.79 14.93 -33.31
N LEU A 28 -32.10 15.56 -32.33
CA LEU A 28 -32.08 17.02 -32.13
C LEU A 28 -31.04 17.66 -33.05
N GLU A 29 -31.46 18.61 -33.91
CA GLU A 29 -30.54 19.24 -34.87
C GLU A 29 -29.45 20.06 -34.18
N SER A 30 -28.22 20.02 -34.73
CA SER A 30 -27.14 20.88 -34.24
C SER A 30 -27.34 22.34 -34.64
N PRO A 31 -26.96 23.30 -33.77
CA PRO A 31 -26.95 24.72 -34.13
C PRO A 31 -26.15 25.02 -35.40
N ALA A 32 -26.82 25.61 -36.39
CA ALA A 32 -26.25 25.92 -37.70
C ALA A 32 -25.85 27.39 -37.84
N ASN A 33 -25.02 27.70 -38.85
CA ASN A 33 -24.53 29.06 -39.15
C ASN A 33 -23.83 29.77 -37.99
N VAL A 34 -23.14 29.00 -37.15
CA VAL A 34 -22.39 29.56 -36.01
C VAL A 34 -21.29 30.49 -36.51
N ALA A 35 -21.29 31.73 -36.00
CA ALA A 35 -20.31 32.74 -36.35
C ALA A 35 -19.99 33.65 -35.16
N ILE A 36 -18.71 34.04 -35.04
CA ILE A 36 -18.25 35.04 -34.07
C ILE A 36 -18.05 36.37 -34.79
N LEU A 37 -18.71 37.42 -34.32
CA LEU A 37 -18.52 38.79 -34.79
C LEU A 37 -18.42 39.74 -33.61
N ASN A 38 -17.30 40.47 -33.51
CA ASN A 38 -17.02 41.41 -32.41
C ASN A 38 -17.18 40.80 -31.01
N GLY A 39 -16.74 39.55 -30.83
CA GLY A 39 -16.84 38.83 -29.55
C GLY A 39 -18.18 38.16 -29.28
N VAL A 40 -19.21 38.37 -30.10
CA VAL A 40 -20.50 37.68 -29.95
C VAL A 40 -20.54 36.46 -30.86
N VAL A 41 -20.73 35.27 -30.27
CA VAL A 41 -21.07 34.05 -31.01
C VAL A 41 -22.58 33.99 -31.23
N SER A 42 -23.01 33.66 -32.45
CA SER A 42 -24.44 33.58 -32.83
C SER A 42 -24.69 32.42 -33.76
N TRP A 43 -25.89 31.84 -33.69
CA TRP A 43 -26.32 30.68 -34.48
C TRP A 43 -27.81 30.79 -34.87
N ASP A 44 -28.25 29.89 -35.74
CA ASP A 44 -29.66 29.75 -36.09
C ASP A 44 -30.43 28.96 -35.02
N ASP A 45 -31.69 29.34 -34.82
CA ASP A 45 -32.59 28.65 -33.89
C ASP A 45 -32.86 27.19 -34.34
N VAL A 46 -32.76 26.26 -33.39
CA VAL A 46 -33.03 24.83 -33.53
C VAL A 46 -34.46 24.55 -33.09
N ASP A 47 -35.25 23.94 -33.97
CA ASP A 47 -36.66 23.60 -33.70
C ASP A 47 -36.76 22.62 -32.52
N GLN A 48 -37.63 22.93 -31.56
CA GLN A 48 -37.85 22.17 -30.31
C GLN A 48 -36.75 22.25 -29.25
N ALA A 49 -35.72 23.08 -29.42
CA ALA A 49 -34.74 23.34 -28.35
C ALA A 49 -35.34 24.25 -27.27
N ASP A 50 -35.16 23.89 -26.00
CA ASP A 50 -35.56 24.69 -24.85
C ASP A 50 -34.51 25.75 -24.51
N SER A 51 -33.24 25.44 -24.78
CA SER A 51 -32.09 26.32 -24.57
C SER A 51 -30.87 25.83 -25.37
N TYR A 52 -29.72 26.45 -25.15
CA TYR A 52 -28.44 26.08 -25.75
C TYR A 52 -27.35 26.12 -24.69
N ILE A 53 -26.26 25.41 -24.92
CA ILE A 53 -25.03 25.55 -24.14
C ILE A 53 -23.91 25.96 -25.09
N VAL A 54 -23.24 27.06 -24.77
CA VAL A 54 -22.02 27.52 -25.45
C VAL A 54 -20.83 27.01 -24.66
N PHE A 55 -19.93 26.32 -25.34
CA PHE A 55 -18.71 25.81 -24.77
C PHE A 55 -17.55 26.70 -25.21
N ILE A 56 -16.75 27.08 -24.23
CA ILE A 56 -15.50 27.84 -24.40
C ILE A 56 -14.40 26.95 -23.85
N ASP A 57 -13.69 26.27 -24.75
CA ASP A 57 -12.88 25.09 -24.44
C ASP A 57 -13.70 24.05 -23.64
N THR A 58 -13.44 23.91 -22.33
CA THR A 58 -14.15 22.98 -21.44
C THR A 58 -15.24 23.66 -20.60
N THR A 59 -15.38 24.99 -20.65
CA THR A 59 -16.35 25.73 -19.82
C THR A 59 -17.73 25.79 -20.48
N GLU A 60 -18.77 25.35 -19.77
CA GLU A 60 -20.16 25.36 -20.23
C GLU A 60 -20.92 26.63 -19.84
N VAL A 61 -21.60 27.26 -20.79
CA VAL A 61 -22.48 28.40 -20.53
C VAL A 61 -23.87 28.17 -21.10
N ALA A 62 -24.85 27.93 -20.22
CA ALA A 62 -26.24 27.76 -20.62
C ALA A 62 -26.89 29.10 -21.00
N VAL A 63 -27.54 29.14 -22.17
CA VAL A 63 -28.18 30.33 -22.73
C VAL A 63 -29.53 29.99 -23.36
N SER A 64 -30.53 30.83 -23.14
CA SER A 64 -31.89 30.64 -23.68
C SER A 64 -32.13 31.39 -25.00
N THR A 65 -31.07 31.94 -25.60
CA THR A 65 -31.11 32.73 -26.85
C THR A 65 -30.12 32.20 -27.86
N THR A 66 -30.29 32.53 -29.14
CA THR A 66 -29.45 32.03 -30.24
C THR A 66 -28.15 32.83 -30.45
N SER A 67 -27.66 33.46 -29.39
CA SER A 67 -26.40 34.19 -29.39
C SER A 67 -25.90 34.37 -27.96
N TYR A 68 -24.58 34.46 -27.82
CA TYR A 68 -23.89 34.69 -26.57
C TYR A 68 -22.70 35.63 -26.77
N ASP A 69 -22.51 36.62 -25.90
CA ASP A 69 -21.35 37.49 -25.95
C ASP A 69 -20.19 36.82 -25.20
N LEU A 70 -19.13 36.42 -25.90
CA LEU A 70 -17.97 35.77 -25.29
C LEU A 70 -17.20 36.72 -24.37
N ASN A 71 -17.43 38.04 -24.49
CA ASN A 71 -16.88 39.01 -23.56
C ASN A 71 -17.61 39.01 -22.20
N ASP A 72 -18.76 38.34 -22.10
CA ASP A 72 -19.44 38.14 -20.81
C ASP A 72 -18.73 37.05 -19.97
N GLN A 73 -17.72 36.37 -20.52
CA GLN A 73 -16.81 35.49 -19.80
C GLN A 73 -15.45 36.17 -19.62
N GLU A 74 -14.87 36.08 -18.42
CA GLU A 74 -13.54 36.62 -18.12
C GLU A 74 -12.46 35.68 -18.68
N LEU A 75 -12.21 35.77 -19.99
CA LEU A 75 -11.22 34.95 -20.69
C LEU A 75 -9.84 35.62 -20.64
N ALA A 76 -8.82 34.89 -20.18
CA ALA A 76 -7.42 35.32 -20.19
C ALA A 76 -6.89 35.47 -21.63
N ALA A 77 -5.69 36.05 -21.78
CA ALA A 77 -5.06 36.17 -23.10
C ALA A 77 -4.70 34.78 -23.65
N GLY A 78 -5.25 34.42 -24.80
CA GLY A 78 -5.17 33.06 -25.31
C GLY A 78 -6.06 32.83 -26.52
N SER A 79 -6.04 31.60 -27.04
CA SER A 79 -6.86 31.17 -28.16
C SER A 79 -7.82 30.08 -27.69
N TYR A 80 -9.11 30.38 -27.68
CA TYR A 80 -10.18 29.53 -27.18
C TYR A 80 -10.94 28.86 -28.33
N SER A 81 -11.38 27.63 -28.14
CA SER A 81 -12.26 26.90 -29.03
C SER A 81 -13.73 27.07 -28.61
N ILE A 82 -14.59 27.45 -29.55
CA ILE A 82 -16.00 27.75 -29.30
C ILE A 82 -16.89 26.77 -30.06
N THR A 83 -17.79 26.10 -29.36
CA THR A 83 -18.85 25.23 -29.91
C THR A 83 -20.17 25.48 -29.20
N VAL A 84 -21.28 25.10 -29.84
CA VAL A 84 -22.63 25.29 -29.28
C VAL A 84 -23.44 24.03 -29.48
N VAL A 85 -24.19 23.63 -28.46
CA VAL A 85 -25.22 22.56 -28.53
C VAL A 85 -26.60 23.11 -28.24
N ALA A 86 -27.63 22.50 -28.79
CA ALA A 86 -29.01 22.72 -28.39
C ALA A 86 -29.37 21.78 -27.24
N VAL A 87 -30.23 22.23 -26.32
CA VAL A 87 -30.69 21.47 -25.16
C VAL A 87 -32.20 21.33 -25.22
N LYS A 88 -32.71 20.13 -24.95
CA LYS A 88 -34.13 19.83 -24.84
C LYS A 88 -34.33 18.86 -23.68
N ASP A 89 -35.14 19.24 -22.70
CA ASP A 89 -35.20 18.57 -21.40
C ASP A 89 -33.77 18.36 -20.83
N ASP A 90 -33.41 17.12 -20.44
CA ASP A 90 -32.07 16.76 -19.93
C ASP A 90 -31.13 16.23 -21.04
N LYS A 91 -31.48 16.44 -22.33
CA LYS A 91 -30.69 15.96 -23.48
C LYS A 91 -30.09 17.08 -24.30
N VAL A 92 -28.96 16.80 -24.96
CA VAL A 92 -28.23 17.76 -25.81
C VAL A 92 -28.02 17.27 -27.24
N SER A 93 -27.96 18.19 -28.21
CA SER A 93 -27.65 17.86 -29.61
C SER A 93 -26.16 17.54 -29.79
N VAL A 94 -25.79 17.00 -30.96
CA VAL A 94 -24.37 17.03 -31.38
C VAL A 94 -23.85 18.47 -31.49
N PRO A 95 -22.55 18.74 -31.24
CA PRO A 95 -22.01 20.09 -31.27
C PRO A 95 -21.94 20.73 -32.66
N SER A 96 -22.01 22.06 -32.68
CA SER A 96 -21.76 22.86 -33.87
C SER A 96 -20.30 22.73 -34.37
N SER A 97 -20.01 23.29 -35.55
CA SER A 97 -18.62 23.43 -35.99
C SER A 97 -17.81 24.34 -35.06
N VAL A 98 -16.59 23.92 -34.72
CA VAL A 98 -15.66 24.66 -33.85
C VAL A 98 -15.23 25.98 -34.50
N LEU A 99 -15.33 27.08 -33.74
CA LEU A 99 -14.75 28.37 -34.07
C LEU A 99 -13.58 28.68 -33.13
N THR A 100 -12.63 29.50 -33.56
CA THR A 100 -11.52 29.95 -32.71
C THR A 100 -11.73 31.42 -32.34
N TYR A 101 -11.71 31.71 -31.04
CA TYR A 101 -11.77 33.06 -30.48
C TYR A 101 -10.42 33.41 -29.84
N VAL A 102 -9.78 34.50 -30.28
CA VAL A 102 -8.46 34.91 -29.76
C VAL A 102 -8.63 36.15 -28.92
N VAL A 103 -8.19 36.06 -27.67
CA VAL A 103 -8.07 37.17 -26.73
C VAL A 103 -6.60 37.60 -26.72
N GLU A 104 -6.32 38.80 -27.26
CA GLU A 104 -4.97 39.34 -27.36
C GLU A 104 -4.44 39.77 -25.98
N ALA A 105 -3.14 39.53 -25.71
CA ALA A 105 -2.50 39.92 -24.45
C ALA A 105 -2.46 41.44 -24.26
N ALA A 106 -2.98 41.90 -23.11
CA ALA A 106 -2.89 43.28 -22.71
C ALA A 106 -1.46 43.62 -22.26
N VAL A 107 -0.85 44.64 -22.86
CA VAL A 107 0.37 45.24 -22.33
C VAL A 107 0.03 45.88 -20.98
N SER A 108 0.71 45.48 -19.89
CA SER A 108 0.44 45.93 -18.52
C SER A 108 0.17 47.43 -18.47
N SER A 109 -1.09 47.76 -18.19
CA SER A 109 -1.57 49.14 -18.04
C SER A 109 -1.49 49.62 -16.59
N LEU A 110 -1.05 48.75 -15.67
CA LEU A 110 -0.95 49.05 -14.25
C LEU A 110 0.17 50.06 -14.02
N PRO A 111 -0.14 51.30 -13.58
CA PRO A 111 0.91 52.22 -13.18
C PRO A 111 1.62 51.67 -11.94
N ALA A 112 2.93 51.90 -11.84
CA ALA A 112 3.68 51.58 -10.63
C ALA A 112 3.02 52.24 -9.40
N PRO A 113 2.93 51.56 -8.24
CA PRO A 113 2.49 52.17 -6.99
C PRO A 113 3.27 53.46 -6.71
N THR A 114 2.53 54.54 -6.42
CA THR A 114 3.10 55.88 -6.16
C THR A 114 2.91 56.27 -4.71
N ASN A 115 3.66 57.26 -4.20
CA ASN A 115 3.59 57.70 -2.79
C ASN A 115 3.91 56.59 -1.78
N VAL A 116 4.85 55.71 -2.13
CA VAL A 116 5.37 54.71 -1.19
C VAL A 116 6.05 55.42 -0.03
N ALA A 117 5.58 55.16 1.18
CA ALA A 117 6.09 55.75 2.41
C ALA A 117 5.89 54.81 3.59
N ILE A 118 6.87 54.77 4.48
CA ILE A 118 6.79 54.05 5.75
C ILE A 118 6.62 55.09 6.86
N ASN A 119 5.59 54.92 7.70
CA ASN A 119 5.40 55.71 8.92
C ASN A 119 5.06 54.76 10.07
N ASP A 120 5.81 54.82 11.17
CA ASP A 120 5.65 53.96 12.36
C ASP A 120 5.56 52.45 12.01
N GLY A 121 6.39 52.00 11.06
CA GLY A 121 6.46 50.61 10.57
C GLY A 121 5.33 50.19 9.61
N VAL A 122 4.33 51.03 9.38
CA VAL A 122 3.30 50.76 8.37
C VAL A 122 3.74 51.31 7.01
N LEU A 123 3.95 50.41 6.06
CA LEU A 123 4.17 50.73 4.66
C LEU A 123 2.84 51.09 4.01
N THR A 124 2.78 52.26 3.39
CA THR A 124 1.60 52.74 2.65
C THR A 124 1.99 53.17 1.26
N TRP A 125 1.09 52.97 0.31
CA TRP A 125 1.24 53.46 -1.06
C TRP A 125 -0.11 53.91 -1.63
N GLY A 126 -0.05 54.63 -2.74
CA GLY A 126 -1.22 54.98 -3.52
C GLY A 126 -1.78 53.74 -4.18
N SER A 127 -3.05 53.44 -3.92
CA SER A 127 -3.79 52.38 -4.59
C SER A 127 -3.67 52.52 -6.11
N VAL A 128 -3.31 51.44 -6.78
CA VAL A 128 -3.22 51.36 -8.22
C VAL A 128 -4.58 50.94 -8.77
N VAL A 129 -5.15 51.77 -9.66
CA VAL A 129 -6.43 51.47 -10.30
C VAL A 129 -6.28 50.25 -11.20
N GLY A 130 -7.05 49.21 -10.93
CA GLY A 130 -6.99 47.93 -11.66
C GLY A 130 -6.16 46.84 -10.96
N ALA A 131 -5.44 47.17 -9.88
CA ALA A 131 -4.75 46.16 -9.08
C ALA A 131 -5.72 45.47 -8.12
N THR A 132 -5.69 44.14 -8.07
CA THR A 132 -6.42 43.30 -7.11
C THR A 132 -5.55 42.95 -5.91
N SER A 133 -4.23 42.96 -6.07
CA SER A 133 -3.24 42.79 -5.02
C SER A 133 -1.95 43.58 -5.28
N TYR A 134 -1.04 43.54 -4.32
CA TYR A 134 0.26 44.15 -4.36
C TYR A 134 1.28 43.18 -3.80
N VAL A 135 2.47 43.15 -4.38
CA VAL A 135 3.61 42.43 -3.82
C VAL A 135 4.58 43.44 -3.24
N VAL A 136 4.77 43.38 -1.92
CA VAL A 136 5.72 44.18 -1.18
C VAL A 136 7.01 43.40 -1.05
N HIS A 137 8.12 43.92 -1.55
CA HIS A 137 9.44 43.29 -1.45
C HIS A 137 10.24 43.97 -0.34
N VAL A 138 10.81 43.18 0.58
CA VAL A 138 11.64 43.63 1.71
C VAL A 138 12.94 42.82 1.72
N GLY A 139 14.01 43.34 1.11
CA GLY A 139 15.23 42.56 0.92
C GLY A 139 15.01 41.36 -0.02
N THR A 140 15.22 40.14 0.49
CA THR A 140 14.94 38.87 -0.21
C THR A 140 13.49 38.38 0.00
N GLN A 141 12.76 38.92 0.98
CA GLN A 141 11.39 38.50 1.29
C GLN A 141 10.35 39.25 0.45
N SER A 142 9.19 38.63 0.24
CA SER A 142 8.05 39.25 -0.44
C SER A 142 6.70 38.88 0.18
N PHE A 143 5.82 39.88 0.33
CA PHE A 143 4.50 39.75 0.95
C PHE A 143 3.41 40.18 -0.04
N THR A 144 2.38 39.34 -0.21
CA THR A 144 1.25 39.67 -1.08
C THR A 144 0.08 40.20 -0.25
N VAL A 145 -0.39 41.41 -0.56
CA VAL A 145 -1.51 42.06 0.14
C VAL A 145 -2.55 42.61 -0.82
N THR A 146 -3.81 42.63 -0.41
CA THR A 146 -4.91 43.21 -1.20
C THR A 146 -5.15 44.69 -0.89
N ALA A 147 -4.76 45.13 0.31
CA ALA A 147 -4.84 46.53 0.73
C ALA A 147 -3.60 47.33 0.27
N ALA A 148 -3.76 48.64 0.02
CA ALA A 148 -2.65 49.53 -0.32
C ALA A 148 -1.81 49.95 0.91
N THR A 149 -1.63 49.00 1.83
CA THR A 149 -0.92 49.15 3.09
C THR A 149 -0.46 47.79 3.57
N LEU A 150 0.66 47.74 4.27
CA LEU A 150 1.15 46.57 5.00
C LEU A 150 1.77 47.07 6.31
N ASP A 151 1.42 46.46 7.44
CA ASP A 151 2.10 46.74 8.71
C ASP A 151 3.38 45.89 8.76
N LEU A 152 4.54 46.50 8.50
CA LEU A 152 5.80 45.76 8.50
C LEU A 152 6.23 45.35 9.91
N ASN A 153 5.51 45.75 10.97
CA ASN A 153 5.76 45.27 12.33
C ASN A 153 5.00 43.96 12.64
N SER A 154 3.99 43.59 11.85
CA SER A 154 3.31 42.29 11.99
C SER A 154 4.01 41.17 11.23
N GLU A 155 4.98 41.50 10.40
CA GLU A 155 5.71 40.56 9.55
C GLU A 155 7.08 40.21 10.18
N SER A 156 7.47 38.94 10.10
CA SER A 156 8.75 38.43 10.65
C SER A 156 9.95 38.83 9.77
N ILE A 157 10.35 40.09 9.85
CA ILE A 157 11.50 40.63 9.11
C ILE A 157 12.70 40.73 10.07
N ALA A 158 13.83 40.10 9.71
CA ALA A 158 15.04 40.10 10.55
C ALA A 158 15.59 41.52 10.80
N VAL A 159 16.46 41.67 11.82
CA VAL A 159 17.08 42.96 12.13
C VAL A 159 18.00 43.41 11.00
N GLY A 160 17.86 44.66 10.56
CA GLY A 160 18.65 45.14 9.43
C GLY A 160 18.05 46.32 8.70
N SER A 161 18.79 46.79 7.70
CA SER A 161 18.34 47.87 6.80
C SER A 161 17.95 47.28 5.45
N TYR A 162 16.64 47.29 5.18
CA TYR A 162 16.05 46.71 3.98
C TYR A 162 15.67 47.79 2.98
N SER A 163 15.84 47.46 1.69
CA SER A 163 15.22 48.21 0.60
C SER A 163 13.83 47.65 0.35
N VAL A 164 12.82 48.52 0.43
CA VAL A 164 11.41 48.17 0.28
C VAL A 164 10.81 48.81 -0.95
N TYR A 165 10.16 48.02 -1.79
CA TYR A 165 9.41 48.49 -2.95
C TYR A 165 8.18 47.63 -3.19
N VAL A 166 7.22 48.17 -3.93
CA VAL A 166 5.91 47.53 -4.16
C VAL A 166 5.65 47.41 -5.63
N THR A 167 5.12 46.28 -6.06
CA THR A 167 4.52 46.08 -7.37
C THR A 167 3.01 45.88 -7.24
N ALA A 168 2.24 46.37 -8.21
CA ALA A 168 0.81 46.12 -8.27
C ALA A 168 0.55 44.91 -9.18
N SER A 169 -0.35 44.03 -8.76
CA SER A 169 -0.79 42.86 -9.50
C SER A 169 -2.30 42.90 -9.70
N ASP A 170 -2.76 42.51 -10.87
CA ASP A 170 -4.19 42.23 -11.13
C ASP A 170 -4.51 40.72 -11.08
N GLY A 171 -3.52 39.89 -10.68
CA GLY A 171 -3.57 38.43 -10.71
C GLY A 171 -2.94 37.81 -11.96
N THR A 172 -2.74 38.59 -13.03
CA THR A 172 -2.14 38.12 -14.30
C THR A 172 -1.01 38.99 -14.82
N ASN A 173 -1.01 40.29 -14.52
CA ASN A 173 0.02 41.26 -14.90
C ASN A 173 0.60 41.95 -13.66
N VAL A 174 1.91 42.21 -13.71
CA VAL A 174 2.61 42.95 -12.66
C VAL A 174 3.04 44.32 -13.19
N SER A 175 2.91 45.36 -12.37
CA SER A 175 3.44 46.70 -12.68
C SER A 175 4.97 46.71 -12.60
N VAL A 176 5.62 47.74 -13.15
CA VAL A 176 7.02 48.01 -12.79
C VAL A 176 7.14 48.43 -11.31
N ASN A 177 8.33 48.29 -10.73
CA ASN A 177 8.61 48.61 -9.32
C ASN A 177 8.23 50.06 -8.97
N SER A 178 7.68 50.25 -7.77
CA SER A 178 7.56 51.57 -7.17
C SER A 178 8.94 52.21 -6.91
N ALA A 179 8.94 53.46 -6.42
CA ALA A 179 10.13 54.00 -5.78
C ALA A 179 10.50 53.15 -4.55
N THR A 180 11.80 52.91 -4.35
CA THR A 180 12.32 52.23 -3.17
C THR A 180 12.35 53.17 -1.98
N VAL A 181 11.91 52.67 -0.83
CA VAL A 181 12.05 53.29 0.49
C VAL A 181 12.89 52.39 1.38
N ASN A 182 13.65 52.96 2.30
CA ASN A 182 14.41 52.15 3.26
C ASN A 182 13.53 51.86 4.48
N TYR A 183 13.47 50.61 4.87
CA TYR A 183 12.93 50.17 6.15
C TYR A 183 14.08 49.70 7.03
N VAL A 184 14.20 50.28 8.21
CA VAL A 184 15.14 49.77 9.21
C VAL A 184 14.29 49.05 10.22
N VAL A 185 14.46 47.73 10.28
CA VAL A 185 13.97 46.97 11.42
C VAL A 185 14.96 47.24 12.54
N GLU A 186 14.58 48.20 13.39
CA GLU A 186 15.29 48.42 14.64
C GLU A 186 14.88 47.34 15.63
N LEU A 187 15.87 46.86 16.39
CA LEU A 187 15.76 45.88 17.48
C LEU A 187 14.36 45.83 18.12
N ASN A 188 13.62 44.73 17.92
CA ASN A 188 12.38 44.48 18.65
C ASN A 188 12.79 44.04 20.05
N LEU A 189 12.84 44.99 20.99
CA LEU A 189 13.37 44.84 22.35
C LEU A 189 12.80 43.65 23.15
N ASN A 190 11.72 43.02 22.67
CA ASN A 190 11.10 41.85 23.26
C ASN A 190 11.57 40.52 22.64
N GLN A 191 11.68 40.41 21.32
CA GLN A 191 12.08 39.18 20.61
C GLN A 191 13.58 38.92 20.78
N ASP A 192 14.40 39.94 20.53
CA ASP A 192 15.86 39.85 20.70
C ASP A 192 16.26 39.58 22.15
N ALA A 193 15.49 40.09 23.11
CA ALA A 193 15.73 39.78 24.53
C ALA A 193 15.46 38.30 24.86
N ILE A 194 14.46 37.68 24.21
CA ILE A 194 14.17 36.24 24.36
C ILE A 194 15.27 35.43 23.66
N ALA A 195 15.58 35.76 22.39
CA ALA A 195 16.59 35.06 21.60
C ALA A 195 17.98 35.14 22.25
N LEU A 196 18.38 36.31 22.76
CA LEU A 196 19.65 36.50 23.48
C LEU A 196 19.71 35.61 24.73
N VAL A 197 18.63 35.52 25.50
CA VAL A 197 18.59 34.67 26.69
C VAL A 197 18.68 33.19 26.29
N PHE A 198 18.02 32.78 25.21
CA PHE A 198 18.09 31.42 24.67
C PHE A 198 19.54 31.05 24.33
N ILE A 199 20.21 31.79 23.45
CA ILE A 199 21.58 31.46 23.01
C ILE A 199 22.58 31.50 24.18
N GLN A 200 22.35 32.37 25.18
CA GLN A 200 23.17 32.44 26.39
C GLN A 200 23.02 31.23 27.32
N ARG A 201 21.98 30.40 27.17
CA ARG A 201 21.88 29.12 27.86
C ARG A 201 22.75 28.05 27.23
N MET A 202 22.98 28.13 25.93
CA MET A 202 23.87 27.23 25.21
C MET A 202 25.32 27.63 25.48
N ASP A 203 25.67 28.90 25.26
CA ASP A 203 26.96 29.47 25.64
C ASP A 203 26.79 30.88 26.23
N PRO A 204 27.17 31.11 27.51
CA PRO A 204 27.05 32.42 28.16
C PRO A 204 27.82 33.57 27.48
N THR A 205 28.73 33.27 26.55
CA THR A 205 29.52 34.26 25.80
C THR A 205 28.83 34.75 24.53
N PHE A 206 27.78 34.07 24.07
CA PHE A 206 27.06 34.44 22.85
C PHE A 206 26.33 35.78 22.98
N THR A 207 26.42 36.57 21.90
CA THR A 207 25.62 37.76 21.62
C THR A 207 24.90 37.59 20.28
N LEU A 208 23.97 38.48 19.92
CA LEU A 208 23.18 38.35 18.67
C LEU A 208 23.95 38.81 17.41
N ASP A 209 25.15 39.35 17.58
CA ASP A 209 25.92 40.06 16.56
C ASP A 209 27.35 39.51 16.40
N LEU A 210 27.57 38.24 16.73
CA LEU A 210 28.86 37.57 16.50
C LEU A 210 29.04 37.28 15.01
N GLU A 211 30.24 37.56 14.50
CA GLU A 211 30.65 37.30 13.11
C GLU A 211 31.61 36.10 13.06
N GLU A 212 31.87 35.54 11.87
CA GLU A 212 32.77 34.38 11.69
C GLU A 212 34.16 34.60 12.32
N ASP A 213 34.69 35.83 12.26
CA ASP A 213 35.98 36.24 12.84
C ASP A 213 36.04 36.10 14.38
N ASP A 214 34.90 35.95 15.06
CA ASP A 214 34.82 35.77 16.51
C ASP A 214 35.03 34.30 16.96
N PHE A 215 35.11 33.35 16.02
CA PHE A 215 35.22 31.90 16.28
C PHE A 215 36.58 31.32 15.85
N GLU A 216 36.94 30.13 16.34
CA GLU A 216 38.22 29.49 15.97
C GLU A 216 38.19 28.89 14.56
N ASP A 217 37.02 28.43 14.12
CA ASP A 217 36.77 27.91 12.78
C ASP A 217 35.31 28.09 12.33
N VAL A 218 35.06 27.81 11.05
CA VAL A 218 33.75 27.97 10.41
C VAL A 218 32.68 27.02 10.96
N TYR A 219 33.05 25.87 11.53
CA TYR A 219 32.10 24.93 12.12
C TYR A 219 31.59 25.43 13.48
N GLU A 220 32.46 26.05 14.28
CA GLU A 220 32.03 26.73 15.50
C GLU A 220 31.09 27.90 15.21
N TYR A 221 31.38 28.68 14.17
CA TYR A 221 30.47 29.74 13.71
C TYR A 221 29.13 29.18 13.22
N ASN A 222 29.13 28.08 12.46
CA ASN A 222 27.89 27.42 12.04
C ASN A 222 27.06 26.94 13.25
N ASN A 223 27.67 26.33 14.27
CA ASN A 223 26.97 25.94 15.50
C ASN A 223 26.30 27.14 16.18
N TYR A 224 26.95 28.31 16.18
CA TYR A 224 26.35 29.55 16.67
C TYR A 224 25.17 29.99 15.80
N LEU A 225 25.28 29.94 14.47
CA LEU A 225 24.17 30.28 13.56
C LEU A 225 22.95 29.37 13.79
N VAL A 226 23.16 28.07 13.96
CA VAL A 226 22.07 27.13 14.28
C VAL A 226 21.40 27.49 15.60
N ALA A 227 22.18 27.77 16.64
CA ALA A 227 21.66 28.20 17.93
C ALA A 227 20.86 29.52 17.82
N LEU A 228 21.36 30.47 17.02
CA LEU A 228 20.72 31.75 16.78
C LEU A 228 19.41 31.59 16.02
N ASP A 229 19.37 30.79 14.96
CA ASP A 229 18.16 30.55 14.17
C ASP A 229 17.08 29.84 14.99
N MET A 230 17.45 28.83 15.79
CA MET A 230 16.51 28.17 16.71
C MET A 230 15.94 29.16 17.74
N ALA A 231 16.81 30.01 18.30
CA ALA A 231 16.39 31.04 19.24
C ALA A 231 15.47 32.09 18.59
N GLN A 232 15.73 32.47 17.34
CA GLN A 232 14.91 33.40 16.58
C GLN A 232 13.55 32.79 16.23
N ALA A 233 13.50 31.54 15.73
CA ALA A 233 12.27 30.81 15.46
C ALA A 233 11.41 30.69 16.72
N PHE A 234 11.99 30.20 17.83
CA PHE A 234 11.29 30.11 19.11
C PHE A 234 10.77 31.48 19.58
N SER A 235 11.60 32.52 19.53
CA SER A 235 11.20 33.85 19.99
C SER A 235 10.10 34.48 19.12
N SER A 236 10.11 34.18 17.81
CA SER A 236 9.05 34.57 16.87
C SER A 236 7.74 33.88 17.23
N SER A 237 7.75 32.55 17.38
CA SER A 237 6.57 31.77 17.77
C SER A 237 6.03 32.20 19.13
N ALA A 238 6.90 32.43 20.12
CA ALA A 238 6.47 32.91 21.43
C ALA A 238 5.74 34.26 21.36
N VAL A 239 6.22 35.18 20.50
CA VAL A 239 5.56 36.48 20.31
C VAL A 239 4.26 36.34 19.53
N SER A 240 4.18 35.48 18.51
CA SER A 240 2.96 35.25 17.72
C SER A 240 1.85 34.61 18.57
N MET A 241 2.21 33.72 19.49
CA MET A 241 1.31 33.16 20.53
C MET A 241 0.93 34.17 21.62
N GLY A 242 1.41 35.42 21.54
CA GLY A 242 1.09 36.47 22.52
C GLY A 242 1.77 36.31 23.88
N MET A 243 2.82 35.49 23.98
CA MET A 243 3.56 35.33 25.23
C MET A 243 4.31 36.62 25.59
N THR A 244 4.33 36.95 26.88
CA THR A 244 5.21 38.02 27.36
C THR A 244 6.67 37.58 27.33
N PRO A 245 7.65 38.49 27.18
CA PRO A 245 9.08 38.12 27.20
C PRO A 245 9.49 37.36 28.45
N THR A 246 8.95 37.75 29.62
CA THR A 246 9.21 37.03 30.87
C THR A 246 8.66 35.60 30.84
N ARG A 247 7.47 35.40 30.25
CA ARG A 247 6.85 34.09 30.11
C ARG A 247 7.65 33.20 29.17
N ALA A 248 8.01 33.70 27.99
CA ALA A 248 8.84 32.97 27.01
C ALA A 248 10.23 32.63 27.57
N ILE A 249 10.87 33.55 28.29
CA ILE A 249 12.16 33.30 28.96
C ILE A 249 12.04 32.21 30.03
N ASN A 250 10.96 32.22 30.82
CA ASN A 250 10.77 31.18 31.82
C ASN A 250 10.51 29.82 31.16
N LEU A 251 9.72 29.77 30.07
CA LEU A 251 9.49 28.54 29.30
C LEU A 251 10.81 27.93 28.80
N ILE A 252 11.76 28.73 28.29
CA ILE A 252 13.09 28.24 27.90
C ILE A 252 13.82 27.60 29.09
N ASN A 253 13.73 28.24 30.27
CA ASN A 253 14.43 27.75 31.46
C ASN A 253 13.84 26.43 31.92
N ASP A 254 12.52 26.38 31.99
CA ASP A 254 11.80 25.22 32.46
C ASP A 254 11.94 24.08 31.44
N ALA A 255 11.97 24.36 30.13
CA ALA A 255 12.15 23.34 29.09
C ALA A 255 13.56 22.72 29.15
N ASN A 256 14.58 23.52 29.45
CA ASN A 256 15.92 23.02 29.70
C ASN A 256 15.98 22.18 31.00
N ASP A 257 15.26 22.60 32.03
CA ASP A 257 15.15 21.83 33.28
C ASP A 257 14.37 20.53 33.07
N MET A 258 13.34 20.52 32.21
CA MET A 258 12.55 19.35 31.80
C MET A 258 13.43 18.28 31.17
N VAL A 259 14.32 18.64 30.24
CA VAL A 259 15.26 17.67 29.63
C VAL A 259 16.15 17.02 30.69
N ALA A 260 16.64 17.81 31.65
CA ALA A 260 17.44 17.30 32.75
C ALA A 260 16.61 16.47 33.75
N GLY A 261 15.35 16.85 33.99
CA GLY A 261 14.38 16.19 34.85
C GLY A 261 13.97 14.82 34.32
N MET A 262 13.58 14.76 33.04
CA MET A 262 13.27 13.52 32.31
C MET A 262 14.40 12.49 32.40
N SER A 263 15.67 12.91 32.30
CA SER A 263 16.82 12.00 32.44
C SER A 263 17.00 11.41 33.84
N ARG A 264 16.33 11.98 34.85
CA ARG A 264 16.40 11.61 36.27
C ARG A 264 15.11 11.01 36.81
N ALA A 265 14.04 10.99 36.01
CA ALA A 265 12.76 10.43 36.41
C ALA A 265 12.93 8.97 36.81
N THR A 266 12.36 8.61 37.96
CA THR A 266 12.41 7.24 38.52
C THR A 266 11.04 6.59 38.65
N SER A 267 9.99 7.35 38.34
CA SER A 267 8.59 6.94 38.42
C SER A 267 7.80 7.58 37.27
N LEU A 268 6.62 7.06 36.97
CA LEU A 268 5.70 7.64 36.01
C LEU A 268 5.18 9.00 36.51
N ASP A 269 4.96 9.17 37.82
CA ASP A 269 4.66 10.47 38.44
C ASP A 269 5.75 11.52 38.09
N ASP A 270 7.04 11.16 38.23
CA ASP A 270 8.16 12.04 37.89
C ASP A 270 8.09 12.42 36.39
N MET A 271 7.86 11.45 35.50
CA MET A 271 7.77 11.69 34.06
C MET A 271 6.59 12.59 33.68
N MET A 272 5.42 12.36 34.29
CA MET A 272 4.22 13.16 34.02
C MET A 272 4.35 14.60 34.53
N MET A 273 5.02 14.78 35.67
CA MET A 273 5.31 16.11 36.23
C MET A 273 6.21 16.93 35.31
N GLU A 274 7.23 16.31 34.70
CA GLU A 274 8.09 17.03 33.73
C GLU A 274 7.28 17.51 32.50
N LEU A 275 6.22 16.79 32.11
CA LEU A 275 5.32 17.17 31.01
C LEU A 275 4.27 18.23 31.40
N GLU A 276 4.09 18.54 32.69
CA GLU A 276 3.17 19.62 33.15
C GLU A 276 3.64 21.02 32.74
N ILE A 277 4.90 21.16 32.34
CA ILE A 277 5.46 22.44 31.89
C ILE A 277 4.58 23.11 30.82
N PHE A 278 4.05 22.36 29.86
CA PHE A 278 3.27 22.96 28.77
C PHE A 278 1.94 23.57 29.28
N GLU A 279 1.34 22.97 30.31
CA GLU A 279 0.15 23.52 30.97
C GLU A 279 0.47 24.79 31.77
N ASP A 280 1.61 24.83 32.46
CA ASP A 280 2.06 26.02 33.20
C ASP A 280 2.19 27.26 32.30
N TYR A 281 2.40 27.02 31.00
CA TYR A 281 2.52 28.05 29.97
C TYR A 281 1.26 28.26 29.13
N ASP A 282 0.10 27.69 29.51
CA ASP A 282 -1.18 27.74 28.77
C ASP A 282 -0.99 27.40 27.27
N MET A 283 -0.05 26.50 26.94
CA MET A 283 0.17 26.08 25.55
C MET A 283 -0.79 24.97 25.20
N ASP A 284 -1.59 25.17 24.15
CA ASP A 284 -2.41 24.10 23.59
C ASP A 284 -1.63 23.29 22.52
N ALA A 285 -2.30 22.28 21.95
CA ALA A 285 -1.68 21.43 20.93
C ALA A 285 -1.27 22.21 19.68
N ALA A 286 -2.04 23.23 19.29
CA ALA A 286 -1.75 24.06 18.13
C ALA A 286 -0.56 24.99 18.38
N ASP A 287 -0.45 25.54 19.59
CA ASP A 287 0.72 26.32 20.03
C ASP A 287 2.01 25.48 19.92
N LEU A 288 1.97 24.23 20.40
CA LEU A 288 3.11 23.31 20.33
C LEU A 288 3.41 22.88 18.88
N ALA A 289 2.39 22.59 18.07
CA ALA A 289 2.55 22.24 16.67
C ALA A 289 3.24 23.36 15.89
N ASN A 290 2.84 24.62 16.11
CA ASN A 290 3.46 25.80 15.51
C ASN A 290 4.93 25.94 15.91
N VAL A 291 5.26 25.78 17.19
CA VAL A 291 6.66 25.83 17.66
C VAL A 291 7.49 24.72 17.03
N LEU A 292 6.96 23.50 16.96
CA LEU A 292 7.66 22.36 16.36
C LEU A 292 7.85 22.53 14.84
N TYR A 293 6.84 23.03 14.13
CA TYR A 293 6.93 23.32 12.70
C TYR A 293 8.07 24.33 12.41
N GLU A 294 8.10 25.45 13.12
CA GLU A 294 9.12 26.49 12.93
C GLU A 294 10.53 25.98 13.30
N LEU A 295 10.65 25.15 14.33
CA LEU A 295 11.92 24.52 14.69
C LEU A 295 12.37 23.45 13.66
N ALA A 296 11.45 22.66 13.12
CA ALA A 296 11.74 21.68 12.08
C ALA A 296 12.28 22.36 10.82
N PHE A 297 11.71 23.50 10.44
CA PHE A 297 12.20 24.31 9.32
C PHE A 297 13.65 24.76 9.53
N VAL A 298 13.97 25.29 10.71
CA VAL A 298 15.35 25.68 11.07
C VAL A 298 16.31 24.49 11.01
N LEU A 299 15.89 23.30 11.43
CA LEU A 299 16.73 22.10 11.37
C LEU A 299 17.04 21.67 9.93
N LEU A 300 16.08 21.81 9.01
CA LEU A 300 16.27 21.53 7.59
C LEU A 300 17.22 22.53 6.94
N ASP A 301 16.99 23.83 7.16
CA ASP A 301 17.88 24.91 6.69
C ASP A 301 19.31 24.74 7.25
N SER A 302 19.41 24.39 8.53
CA SER A 302 20.69 24.08 9.17
C SER A 302 21.38 22.88 8.52
N ARG A 303 20.63 21.85 8.12
CA ARG A 303 21.20 20.67 7.47
C ARG A 303 21.76 21.02 6.10
N ILE A 304 21.06 21.83 5.32
CA ILE A 304 21.55 22.34 4.02
C ILE A 304 22.88 23.08 4.22
N ARG A 305 22.95 24.03 5.16
CA ARG A 305 24.19 24.78 5.44
C ARG A 305 25.36 23.89 5.87
N ASP A 306 25.11 22.87 6.66
CA ASP A 306 26.14 21.89 7.06
C ASP A 306 26.69 21.11 5.86
N ILE A 307 25.80 20.73 4.93
CA ILE A 307 26.21 20.06 3.69
C ILE A 307 27.01 21.03 2.80
N GLU A 308 26.55 22.28 2.64
CA GLU A 308 27.27 23.32 1.88
C GLU A 308 28.69 23.53 2.41
N LEU A 309 28.84 23.68 3.74
CA LEU A 309 30.15 23.84 4.38
C LEU A 309 31.05 22.62 4.16
N THR A 310 30.49 21.42 4.29
CA THR A 310 31.22 20.18 4.03
C THR A 310 31.65 20.07 2.57
N ALA A 311 30.78 20.46 1.62
CA ALA A 311 31.08 20.48 0.20
C ALA A 311 32.17 21.51 -0.13
N MET A 312 32.11 22.71 0.45
CA MET A 312 33.14 23.74 0.28
C MET A 312 34.52 23.27 0.76
N ASN A 313 34.58 22.58 1.90
CA ASN A 313 35.83 22.01 2.42
C ASN A 313 36.39 20.95 1.44
N ARG A 314 35.54 20.09 0.89
CA ARG A 314 35.96 19.09 -0.12
C ARG A 314 36.51 19.75 -1.39
N VAL A 315 35.85 20.80 -1.89
CA VAL A 315 36.35 21.57 -3.05
C VAL A 315 37.74 22.14 -2.79
N GLU A 316 38.00 22.65 -1.59
CA GLU A 316 39.34 23.13 -1.20
C GLU A 316 40.36 21.99 -1.15
N MET A 317 40.00 20.82 -0.61
CA MET A 317 40.87 19.63 -0.59
C MET A 317 41.20 19.11 -1.99
N ILE A 318 40.20 19.02 -2.88
CA ILE A 318 40.38 18.64 -4.30
C ILE A 318 41.38 19.57 -4.96
N SER A 319 41.20 20.89 -4.83
CA SER A 319 42.13 21.88 -5.37
C SER A 319 43.55 21.69 -4.82
N GLY A 320 43.67 21.35 -3.52
CA GLY A 320 44.94 21.00 -2.90
C GLY A 320 45.62 19.77 -3.51
N PHE A 321 44.85 18.73 -3.85
CA PHE A 321 45.36 17.54 -4.54
C PHE A 321 45.74 17.81 -5.99
N GLU A 322 44.95 18.60 -6.72
CA GLU A 322 45.28 19.04 -8.09
C GLU A 322 46.60 19.82 -8.14
N ASP A 323 46.85 20.66 -7.13
CA ASP A 323 48.12 21.37 -6.96
C ASP A 323 49.28 20.39 -6.74
N GLN A 324 49.10 19.33 -5.93
CA GLN A 324 50.13 18.29 -5.74
C GLN A 324 50.38 17.50 -7.04
N ILE A 325 49.34 17.12 -7.77
CA ILE A 325 49.45 16.45 -9.07
C ILE A 325 50.23 17.33 -10.05
N THR A 326 49.92 18.63 -10.11
CA THR A 326 50.63 19.60 -10.95
C THR A 326 52.10 19.75 -10.54
N LEU A 327 52.41 19.72 -9.24
CA LEU A 327 53.78 19.76 -8.74
C LEU A 327 54.60 18.53 -9.15
N ILE A 328 54.01 17.32 -9.11
CA ILE A 328 54.68 16.09 -9.51
C ILE A 328 54.85 16.03 -11.03
N THR A 329 53.77 16.19 -11.79
CA THR A 329 53.78 16.11 -13.27
C THR A 329 54.56 17.24 -13.92
N GLY A 330 54.64 18.41 -13.29
CA GLY A 330 55.46 19.55 -13.71
C GLY A 330 56.94 19.44 -13.32
N ASN A 331 57.33 18.43 -12.54
CA ASN A 331 58.72 18.24 -12.11
C ASN A 331 59.60 17.80 -13.29
N ALA A 332 60.68 18.55 -13.53
CA ALA A 332 61.58 18.29 -14.66
C ALA A 332 62.23 16.89 -14.64
N ASP A 333 62.50 16.33 -13.45
CA ASP A 333 63.05 14.98 -13.31
C ASP A 333 61.99 13.91 -13.59
N PHE A 334 60.72 14.16 -13.23
CA PHE A 334 59.59 13.27 -13.52
C PHE A 334 59.25 13.26 -15.02
N ILE A 335 59.21 14.44 -15.64
CA ILE A 335 59.04 14.58 -17.10
C ILE A 335 60.19 13.88 -17.85
N ALA A 336 61.43 14.05 -17.40
CA ALA A 336 62.58 13.40 -18.02
C ALA A 336 62.52 11.86 -17.93
N VAL A 337 61.89 11.32 -16.87
CA VAL A 337 61.64 9.88 -16.72
C VAL A 337 60.59 9.42 -17.73
N TYR A 338 59.44 10.10 -17.80
CA TYR A 338 58.39 9.80 -18.78
C TYR A 338 58.94 9.86 -20.22
N ASP A 339 59.62 10.95 -20.58
CA ASP A 339 60.21 11.15 -21.92
C ASP A 339 61.23 10.05 -22.26
N TYR A 340 62.02 9.62 -21.27
CA TYR A 340 63.00 8.54 -21.46
C TYR A 340 62.33 7.19 -21.71
N VAL A 341 61.34 6.81 -20.89
CA VAL A 341 60.57 5.57 -21.07
C VAL A 341 59.86 5.58 -22.43
N LYS A 342 59.27 6.72 -22.80
CA LYS A 342 58.60 6.93 -24.09
C LYS A 342 59.50 6.70 -25.31
N THR A 343 60.83 6.84 -25.20
CA THR A 343 61.75 6.54 -26.30
C THR A 343 61.81 5.05 -26.67
N PHE A 344 61.33 4.17 -25.80
CA PHE A 344 61.26 2.72 -26.01
C PHE A 344 59.87 2.22 -26.41
N ALA A 345 58.87 3.12 -26.45
CA ALA A 345 57.49 2.81 -26.78
C ALA A 345 57.15 3.13 -28.25
N ASP A 346 56.32 2.29 -28.86
CA ASP A 346 55.64 2.59 -30.13
C ASP A 346 54.51 3.62 -29.89
N PRO A 347 54.17 4.48 -30.87
CA PRO A 347 53.02 5.37 -30.74
C PRO A 347 51.70 4.68 -30.37
N SER A 348 51.50 3.39 -30.68
CA SER A 348 50.32 2.64 -30.22
C SER A 348 50.30 2.39 -28.71
N GLU A 349 51.45 2.45 -28.03
CA GLU A 349 51.63 2.13 -26.61
C GLU A 349 51.63 3.40 -25.73
N TYR A 350 51.47 4.60 -26.32
CA TYR A 350 51.53 5.87 -25.57
C TYR A 350 50.40 6.00 -24.56
N ALA A 351 49.21 5.47 -24.85
CA ALA A 351 48.08 5.50 -23.93
C ALA A 351 48.38 4.77 -22.60
N ALA A 352 49.06 3.63 -22.67
CA ALA A 352 49.49 2.88 -21.47
C ALA A 352 50.49 3.67 -20.61
N LEU A 353 51.37 4.45 -21.24
CA LEU A 353 52.30 5.33 -20.51
C LEU A 353 51.60 6.56 -19.95
N ASP A 354 50.66 7.14 -20.68
CA ASP A 354 49.89 8.28 -20.21
C ASP A 354 49.06 7.90 -18.98
N MET A 355 48.37 6.75 -19.01
CA MET A 355 47.61 6.18 -17.89
C MET A 355 48.49 5.86 -16.66
N LEU A 356 49.69 5.32 -16.88
CA LEU A 356 50.63 5.02 -15.81
C LEU A 356 51.18 6.29 -15.14
N PHE A 357 51.51 7.32 -15.93
CA PHE A 357 52.15 8.54 -15.44
C PHE A 357 51.14 9.65 -15.06
N SER A 358 49.85 9.48 -15.36
CA SER A 358 48.74 10.29 -14.82
C SER A 358 48.40 9.89 -13.38
N GLY A 359 48.65 8.63 -13.01
CA GLY A 359 48.26 8.08 -11.71
C GLY A 359 46.87 7.42 -11.72
N GLU A 360 46.21 7.34 -12.87
CA GLU A 360 44.82 6.83 -12.98
C GLU A 360 44.71 5.30 -12.81
N SER A 361 45.82 4.55 -12.68
CA SER A 361 45.77 3.10 -12.48
C SER A 361 46.85 2.57 -11.52
N TYR A 362 46.40 2.17 -10.33
CA TYR A 362 47.24 1.48 -9.34
C TYR A 362 47.80 0.15 -9.87
N ASP A 363 47.00 -0.60 -10.62
CA ASP A 363 47.40 -1.90 -11.18
C ASP A 363 48.55 -1.75 -12.17
N LEU A 364 48.57 -0.71 -13.01
CA LEU A 364 49.69 -0.45 -13.92
C LEU A 364 50.98 -0.09 -13.16
N ILE A 365 50.86 0.61 -12.02
CA ILE A 365 52.00 0.88 -11.13
C ILE A 365 52.53 -0.45 -10.56
N MET A 366 51.66 -1.32 -10.06
CA MET A 366 52.03 -2.63 -9.53
C MET A 366 52.67 -3.53 -10.59
N VAL A 367 52.12 -3.57 -11.80
CA VAL A 367 52.66 -4.29 -12.94
C VAL A 367 54.07 -3.81 -13.29
N LEU A 368 54.29 -2.49 -13.35
CA LEU A 368 55.62 -1.93 -13.59
C LEU A 368 56.62 -2.35 -12.49
N MET A 369 56.18 -2.37 -11.23
CA MET A 369 57.03 -2.79 -10.11
C MET A 369 57.38 -4.28 -10.20
N ASP A 370 56.41 -5.14 -10.49
CA ASP A 370 56.62 -6.58 -10.64
C ASP A 370 57.58 -6.89 -11.80
N ILE A 371 57.38 -6.25 -12.95
CA ILE A 371 58.28 -6.40 -14.11
C ILE A 371 59.69 -5.93 -13.75
N SER A 372 59.83 -4.77 -13.09
CA SER A 372 61.14 -4.24 -12.67
C SER A 372 61.83 -5.13 -11.63
N GLY A 373 61.06 -5.84 -10.80
CA GLY A 373 61.52 -6.83 -9.83
C GLY A 373 61.90 -8.18 -10.44
N GLY A 374 61.66 -8.37 -11.74
CA GLY A 374 61.95 -9.61 -12.47
C GLY A 374 60.87 -10.69 -12.32
N TYR A 375 59.68 -10.33 -11.87
CA TYR A 375 58.53 -11.23 -11.83
C TYR A 375 57.86 -11.34 -13.20
N THR A 376 57.26 -12.49 -13.48
CA THR A 376 56.48 -12.70 -14.69
C THR A 376 55.04 -12.25 -14.45
N VAL A 377 54.60 -11.22 -15.17
CA VAL A 377 53.22 -10.73 -15.14
C VAL A 377 52.39 -11.42 -16.21
N ASN A 378 51.17 -11.83 -15.85
CA ASN A 378 50.19 -12.37 -16.78
C ASN A 378 48.92 -11.50 -16.72
N PRO A 379 48.52 -10.83 -17.82
CA PRO A 379 47.31 -10.00 -17.84
C PRO A 379 46.05 -10.74 -17.40
N MET A 380 45.96 -12.05 -17.64
CA MET A 380 44.80 -12.87 -17.23
C MET A 380 44.59 -12.95 -15.70
N TYR A 381 45.54 -12.46 -14.89
CA TYR A 381 45.39 -12.40 -13.43
C TYR A 381 44.71 -11.10 -12.96
N TYR A 382 44.48 -10.13 -13.84
CA TYR A 382 43.83 -8.85 -13.55
C TYR A 382 42.42 -8.82 -14.16
N THR A 383 41.57 -9.77 -13.76
CA THR A 383 40.23 -9.97 -14.35
C THR A 383 39.23 -8.86 -13.99
N HIS A 384 39.58 -7.97 -13.05
CA HIS A 384 38.78 -6.81 -12.66
C HIS A 384 39.02 -5.58 -13.54
N LEU A 385 40.08 -5.58 -14.36
CA LEU A 385 40.38 -4.51 -15.31
C LEU A 385 39.62 -4.71 -16.62
N SER A 386 39.31 -3.59 -17.30
CA SER A 386 38.71 -3.60 -18.63
C SER A 386 39.63 -4.26 -19.67
N ASP A 387 39.08 -4.71 -20.80
CA ASP A 387 39.86 -5.28 -21.91
C ASP A 387 40.92 -4.29 -22.44
N GLU A 388 40.64 -2.98 -22.35
CA GLU A 388 41.55 -1.91 -22.74
C GLU A 388 42.73 -1.79 -21.75
N GLU A 389 42.46 -1.79 -20.46
CA GLU A 389 43.49 -1.73 -19.41
C GLU A 389 44.34 -3.01 -19.34
N GLN A 390 43.75 -4.18 -19.60
CA GLN A 390 44.51 -5.41 -19.80
C GLN A 390 45.43 -5.31 -21.03
N GLY A 391 45.00 -4.57 -22.06
CA GLY A 391 45.83 -4.16 -23.19
C GLY A 391 47.01 -3.30 -22.76
N TYR A 392 46.81 -2.33 -21.86
CA TYR A 392 47.88 -1.50 -21.31
C TYR A 392 48.93 -2.30 -20.53
N ILE A 393 48.55 -3.39 -19.85
CA ILE A 393 49.52 -4.32 -19.24
C ILE A 393 50.44 -4.95 -20.30
N LEU A 394 49.88 -5.36 -21.45
CA LEU A 394 50.67 -5.92 -22.56
C LEU A 394 51.62 -4.89 -23.17
N ASP A 395 51.16 -3.65 -23.32
CA ASP A 395 51.98 -2.54 -23.81
C ASP A 395 53.13 -2.23 -22.84
N LEU A 396 52.89 -2.22 -21.51
CA LEU A 396 53.94 -2.06 -20.51
C LEU A 396 54.98 -3.21 -20.55
N ILE A 397 54.54 -4.46 -20.76
CA ILE A 397 55.45 -5.60 -20.96
C ILE A 397 56.31 -5.40 -22.22
N SER A 398 55.71 -4.96 -23.33
CA SER A 398 56.42 -4.68 -24.59
C SER A 398 57.47 -3.56 -24.44
N ILE A 399 57.10 -2.46 -23.78
CA ILE A 399 57.99 -1.33 -23.51
C ILE A 399 59.17 -1.77 -22.63
N THR A 400 58.88 -2.50 -21.56
CA THR A 400 59.91 -2.96 -20.61
C THR A 400 60.85 -4.00 -21.22
N ASP A 401 60.36 -4.89 -22.10
CA ASP A 401 61.20 -5.79 -22.90
C ASP A 401 62.14 -5.01 -23.84
N SER A 402 61.62 -3.98 -24.49
CA SER A 402 62.41 -3.09 -25.36
C SER A 402 63.49 -2.33 -24.58
N MET A 403 63.17 -1.87 -23.37
CA MET A 403 64.13 -1.26 -22.45
C MET A 403 65.19 -2.27 -21.96
N ASN A 404 64.80 -3.50 -21.62
CA ASN A 404 65.72 -4.55 -21.17
C ASN A 404 66.70 -5.01 -22.27
N ALA A 405 66.33 -4.88 -23.54
CA ALA A 405 67.19 -5.15 -24.69
C ALA A 405 68.31 -4.09 -24.86
N ASP A 406 68.15 -2.89 -24.29
CA ASP A 406 69.15 -1.83 -24.26
C ASP A 406 69.91 -1.76 -22.92
N VAL A 407 71.23 -1.53 -22.97
CA VAL A 407 72.07 -1.54 -21.76
C VAL A 407 71.73 -0.38 -20.81
N ALA A 408 71.39 0.80 -21.35
CA ALA A 408 71.01 1.95 -20.53
C ALA A 408 69.54 1.84 -20.06
N GLY A 409 68.65 1.31 -20.91
CA GLY A 409 67.26 0.98 -20.57
C GLY A 409 67.16 -0.02 -19.40
N ALA A 410 67.89 -1.15 -19.46
CA ALA A 410 67.91 -2.15 -18.40
C ALA A 410 68.44 -1.60 -17.06
N LEU A 411 69.45 -0.72 -17.10
CA LEU A 411 69.97 -0.05 -15.89
C LEU A 411 68.98 0.97 -15.31
N PHE A 412 68.20 1.62 -16.17
CA PHE A 412 67.16 2.55 -15.75
C PHE A 412 65.98 1.81 -15.09
N LEU A 413 65.47 0.74 -15.71
CA LEU A 413 64.43 -0.11 -15.14
C LEU A 413 64.82 -0.66 -13.75
N ALA A 414 66.06 -1.13 -13.61
CA ALA A 414 66.58 -1.59 -12.30
C ALA A 414 66.65 -0.49 -11.22
N ASN A 415 66.46 0.79 -11.59
CA ASN A 415 66.41 1.94 -10.69
C ASN A 415 65.07 2.68 -10.71
N ILE A 416 64.05 2.17 -11.43
CA ILE A 416 62.76 2.85 -11.62
C ILE A 416 62.00 3.02 -10.30
N TYR A 417 62.29 2.16 -9.31
CA TYR A 417 61.80 2.28 -7.93
C TYR A 417 62.11 3.65 -7.29
N LYS A 418 63.08 4.42 -7.79
CA LYS A 418 63.34 5.79 -7.31
C LYS A 418 62.23 6.78 -7.66
N GLN A 419 61.35 6.42 -8.60
CA GLN A 419 60.17 7.18 -9.01
C GLN A 419 58.88 6.60 -8.45
N GLN A 420 58.97 5.49 -7.70
CA GLN A 420 57.84 4.77 -7.13
C GLN A 420 56.97 5.65 -6.22
N ASN A 421 57.61 6.45 -5.36
CA ASN A 421 56.87 7.35 -4.47
C ASN A 421 56.04 8.37 -5.24
N ASN A 422 56.58 8.95 -6.32
CA ASN A 422 55.85 9.93 -7.12
C ASN A 422 54.63 9.31 -7.84
N LEU A 423 54.74 8.06 -8.31
CA LEU A 423 53.64 7.35 -8.95
C LEU A 423 52.55 6.97 -7.94
N TYR A 424 52.92 6.48 -6.75
CA TYR A 424 51.95 6.22 -5.67
C TYR A 424 51.32 7.48 -5.12
N ASP A 425 52.08 8.56 -4.97
CA ASP A 425 51.54 9.85 -4.52
C ASP A 425 50.53 10.39 -5.55
N LEU A 426 50.84 10.29 -6.86
CA LEU A 426 49.90 10.66 -7.93
C LEU A 426 48.61 9.85 -7.89
N GLU A 427 48.72 8.52 -7.82
CA GLU A 427 47.53 7.65 -7.76
C GLU A 427 46.69 7.90 -6.51
N MET A 428 47.33 8.08 -5.35
CA MET A 428 46.65 8.44 -4.12
C MET A 428 45.89 9.77 -4.27
N TYR A 429 46.49 10.80 -4.87
CA TYR A 429 45.81 12.08 -5.05
C TYR A 429 44.67 12.00 -6.07
N VAL A 430 44.83 11.26 -7.17
CA VAL A 430 43.77 11.03 -8.17
C VAL A 430 42.59 10.27 -7.54
N SER A 431 42.87 9.19 -6.81
CA SER A 431 41.84 8.42 -6.10
C SER A 431 41.12 9.26 -5.04
N MET A 432 41.84 10.13 -4.30
CA MET A 432 41.19 11.03 -3.33
C MET A 432 40.28 12.08 -3.99
N ILE A 433 40.61 12.55 -5.20
CA ILE A 433 39.74 13.44 -5.97
C ILE A 433 38.48 12.69 -6.40
N GLU A 434 38.62 11.49 -6.98
CA GLU A 434 37.47 10.67 -7.41
C GLU A 434 36.53 10.34 -6.25
N ASP A 435 37.08 9.97 -5.08
CA ASP A 435 36.30 9.73 -3.87
C ASP A 435 35.53 11.00 -3.45
N PHE A 436 36.20 12.15 -3.42
CA PHE A 436 35.57 13.41 -3.00
C PHE A 436 34.54 13.95 -3.99
N ASP A 437 34.74 13.75 -5.29
CA ASP A 437 33.74 14.06 -6.31
C ASP A 437 32.48 13.18 -6.14
N MET A 438 32.64 11.87 -5.92
CA MET A 438 31.53 10.96 -5.67
C MET A 438 30.72 11.35 -4.42
N TYR A 439 31.40 11.69 -3.32
CA TYR A 439 30.71 12.21 -2.13
C TYR A 439 30.08 13.59 -2.38
N GLY A 440 30.65 14.40 -3.26
CA GLY A 440 30.11 15.69 -3.68
C GLY A 440 28.76 15.53 -4.39
N ASP A 441 28.68 14.61 -5.36
CA ASP A 441 27.44 14.32 -6.08
C ASP A 441 26.34 13.83 -5.12
N SER A 442 26.66 12.91 -4.22
CA SER A 442 25.71 12.44 -3.20
C SER A 442 25.26 13.55 -2.25
N SER A 443 26.14 14.50 -1.92
CA SER A 443 25.80 15.64 -1.07
C SER A 443 24.86 16.61 -1.78
N LEU A 444 25.01 16.81 -3.09
CA LEU A 444 24.11 17.64 -3.90
C LEU A 444 22.70 17.03 -4.01
N GLU A 445 22.62 15.70 -4.17
CA GLU A 445 21.35 14.98 -4.13
C GLU A 445 20.66 15.12 -2.76
N GLU A 446 21.41 14.99 -1.66
CA GLU A 446 20.88 15.18 -0.30
C GLU A 446 20.39 16.63 -0.08
N MET A 447 21.13 17.62 -0.55
CA MET A 447 20.72 19.04 -0.49
C MET A 447 19.43 19.30 -1.25
N ALA A 448 19.33 18.84 -2.49
CA ALA A 448 18.14 19.04 -3.33
C ALA A 448 16.89 18.46 -2.66
N MET A 449 17.01 17.28 -2.03
CA MET A 449 15.91 16.66 -1.28
C MET A 449 15.44 17.54 -0.11
N TYR A 450 16.35 18.13 0.67
CA TYR A 450 15.95 19.03 1.76
C TYR A 450 15.37 20.35 1.26
N GLU A 451 15.89 20.90 0.16
CA GLU A 451 15.33 22.10 -0.49
C GLU A 451 13.89 21.85 -0.95
N ASP A 452 13.63 20.70 -1.59
CA ASP A 452 12.29 20.30 -2.01
C ASP A 452 11.36 20.11 -0.80
N LEU A 453 11.85 19.51 0.29
CA LEU A 453 11.07 19.32 1.51
C LEU A 453 10.74 20.66 2.21
N ILE A 454 11.64 21.64 2.16
CA ILE A 454 11.38 23.01 2.65
C ILE A 454 10.27 23.68 1.83
N ILE A 455 10.32 23.57 0.49
CA ILE A 455 9.28 24.12 -0.40
C ILE A 455 7.94 23.47 -0.07
N LEU A 456 7.93 22.14 0.03
CA LEU A 456 6.75 21.35 0.35
C LEU A 456 6.12 21.74 1.69
N PHE A 457 6.93 21.87 2.75
CA PHE A 457 6.46 22.28 4.07
C PHE A 457 5.97 23.73 4.08
N THR A 458 6.54 24.59 3.23
CA THR A 458 6.11 25.99 3.08
C THR A 458 4.76 26.08 2.39
N ASP A 459 4.59 25.35 1.28
CA ASP A 459 3.38 25.38 0.47
C ASP A 459 2.18 24.74 1.18
N ASN A 460 2.42 23.79 2.08
CA ASN A 460 1.40 23.03 2.82
C ASN A 460 1.50 23.27 4.33
N LYS A 461 1.88 24.48 4.73
CA LYS A 461 2.11 24.85 6.14
C LYS A 461 0.91 24.49 7.05
N ASP A 462 -0.29 24.86 6.64
CA ASP A 462 -1.49 24.66 7.44
C ASP A 462 -1.78 23.17 7.64
N ASP A 463 -1.69 22.35 6.58
CA ASP A 463 -1.91 20.90 6.66
C ASP A 463 -0.90 20.19 7.59
N VAL A 464 0.38 20.57 7.50
CA VAL A 464 1.43 20.02 8.38
C VAL A 464 1.18 20.40 9.84
N ILE A 465 0.78 21.65 10.12
CA ILE A 465 0.47 22.11 11.48
C ILE A 465 -0.78 21.41 12.01
N ASP A 466 -1.82 21.24 11.20
CA ASP A 466 -3.05 20.56 11.60
C ASP A 466 -2.78 19.09 11.94
N SER A 467 -1.99 18.38 11.12
CA SER A 467 -1.56 17.00 11.39
C SER A 467 -0.73 16.88 12.68
N LEU A 468 0.23 17.79 12.89
CA LEU A 468 0.99 17.86 14.15
C LEU A 468 0.08 18.15 15.35
N THR A 469 -0.92 19.01 15.17
CA THR A 469 -1.90 19.36 16.22
C THR A 469 -2.68 18.13 16.66
N VAL A 470 -3.15 17.29 15.73
CA VAL A 470 -3.84 16.03 16.05
C VAL A 470 -2.96 15.12 16.90
N VAL A 471 -1.70 14.91 16.49
CA VAL A 471 -0.78 14.00 17.20
C VAL A 471 -0.44 14.51 18.61
N ILE A 472 -0.23 15.82 18.75
CA ILE A 472 0.08 16.44 20.04
C ILE A 472 -1.15 16.44 20.95
N ASP A 473 -2.34 16.73 20.42
CA ASP A 473 -3.58 16.73 21.19
C ASP A 473 -3.89 15.34 21.75
N PHE A 474 -3.69 14.28 20.94
CA PHE A 474 -3.75 12.90 21.42
C PHE A 474 -2.80 12.65 22.60
N ALA A 475 -1.52 13.03 22.45
CA ALA A 475 -0.51 12.79 23.48
C ALA A 475 -0.82 13.56 24.79
N LEU A 476 -1.25 14.82 24.68
CA LEU A 476 -1.65 15.64 25.83
C LEU A 476 -2.92 15.10 26.49
N THR A 477 -3.91 14.68 25.71
CA THR A 477 -5.16 14.12 26.23
C THR A 477 -4.90 12.82 26.99
N VAL A 478 -4.07 11.92 26.45
CA VAL A 478 -3.64 10.71 27.16
C VAL A 478 -2.97 11.10 28.48
N LYS A 479 -1.95 11.96 28.44
CA LYS A 479 -1.22 12.41 29.65
C LYS A 479 -2.16 13.02 30.69
N ASN A 480 -3.17 13.80 30.29
CA ASN A 480 -4.07 14.49 31.22
C ASN A 480 -5.18 13.61 31.80
N THR A 481 -5.41 12.44 31.23
CA THR A 481 -6.53 11.56 31.61
C THR A 481 -6.10 10.30 32.35
N VAL A 482 -4.80 9.96 32.38
CA VAL A 482 -4.30 8.83 33.18
C VAL A 482 -4.70 9.00 34.65
N PRO A 483 -5.44 8.05 35.25
CA PRO A 483 -5.83 8.15 36.64
C PRO A 483 -4.63 7.99 37.59
N GLN A 484 -4.64 8.74 38.70
CA GLN A 484 -3.62 8.62 39.75
C GLN A 484 -3.46 7.18 40.28
N ASN A 485 -4.55 6.41 40.31
CA ASN A 485 -4.52 5.02 40.75
C ASN A 485 -3.59 4.16 39.86
N SER A 486 -3.72 4.25 38.54
CA SER A 486 -2.79 3.61 37.60
C SER A 486 -1.35 4.08 37.77
N ILE A 487 -1.14 5.39 37.97
CA ILE A 487 0.22 5.94 38.16
C ILE A 487 0.86 5.36 39.43
N ASP A 488 0.13 5.38 40.55
CA ASP A 488 0.60 4.82 41.83
C ASP A 488 0.97 3.33 41.70
N LEU A 489 0.17 2.54 40.96
CA LEU A 489 0.43 1.11 40.73
C LEU A 489 1.64 0.88 39.83
N ILE A 490 1.80 1.66 38.76
CA ILE A 490 2.97 1.59 37.86
C ILE A 490 4.25 1.95 38.63
N ASP A 491 4.20 2.96 39.49
CA ASP A 491 5.32 3.39 40.32
C ASP A 491 5.73 2.33 41.35
N GLU A 492 4.73 1.71 42.01
CA GLU A 492 4.97 0.59 42.90
C GLU A 492 5.63 -0.58 42.15
N PHE A 493 5.14 -0.90 40.95
CA PHE A 493 5.74 -1.93 40.10
C PHE A 493 7.18 -1.60 39.68
N MET A 494 7.45 -0.36 39.23
CA MET A 494 8.80 0.09 38.86
C MET A 494 9.79 -0.01 40.03
N SER A 495 9.31 0.23 41.26
CA SER A 495 10.16 0.21 42.46
C SER A 495 10.38 -1.19 43.06
N THR A 496 9.38 -2.07 42.98
CA THR A 496 9.39 -3.40 43.63
C THR A 496 9.63 -4.55 42.66
N GLY A 497 9.25 -4.40 41.39
CA GLY A 497 9.20 -5.46 40.39
C GLY A 497 8.05 -6.44 40.58
N GLU A 498 7.09 -6.16 41.49
CA GLU A 498 5.95 -7.01 41.81
C GLU A 498 4.64 -6.30 41.45
N ILE A 499 3.69 -7.02 40.85
CA ILE A 499 2.33 -6.57 40.55
C ILE A 499 1.38 -7.78 40.62
N SER A 500 0.20 -7.62 41.23
CA SER A 500 -0.80 -8.69 41.24
C SER A 500 -1.65 -8.70 39.96
N THR A 501 -2.32 -9.83 39.69
CA THR A 501 -3.23 -9.95 38.54
C THR A 501 -4.33 -8.90 38.58
N THR A 502 -4.99 -8.70 39.72
CA THR A 502 -6.04 -7.68 39.90
C THR A 502 -5.52 -6.26 39.65
N GLU A 503 -4.32 -5.93 40.11
CA GLU A 503 -3.69 -4.62 39.86
C GLU A 503 -3.35 -4.44 38.38
N MET A 504 -2.87 -5.49 37.70
CA MET A 504 -2.61 -5.47 36.26
C MET A 504 -3.88 -5.18 35.45
N PHE A 505 -5.00 -5.84 35.77
CA PHE A 505 -6.29 -5.59 35.15
C PHE A 505 -6.81 -4.18 35.45
N THR A 506 -6.59 -3.68 36.68
CA THR A 506 -6.94 -2.31 37.04
C THR A 506 -6.20 -1.29 36.16
N ILE A 507 -4.89 -1.45 35.97
CA ILE A 507 -4.10 -0.59 35.07
C ILE A 507 -4.60 -0.73 33.63
N LYS A 508 -4.81 -1.97 33.14
CA LYS A 508 -5.32 -2.21 31.78
C LYS A 508 -6.64 -1.48 31.54
N ASP A 509 -7.63 -1.68 32.40
CA ASP A 509 -8.98 -1.11 32.23
C ASP A 509 -8.94 0.42 32.26
N GLU A 510 -8.18 1.00 33.19
CA GLU A 510 -8.01 2.45 33.29
C GLU A 510 -7.29 3.02 32.05
N LEU A 511 -6.24 2.37 31.54
CA LEU A 511 -5.52 2.81 30.33
C LEU A 511 -6.34 2.62 29.05
N VAL A 512 -7.13 1.54 28.93
CA VAL A 512 -8.06 1.36 27.80
C VAL A 512 -9.07 2.49 27.77
N LEU A 513 -9.67 2.84 28.92
CA LEU A 513 -10.61 3.96 29.00
C LEU A 513 -9.94 5.29 28.66
N VAL A 514 -8.70 5.52 29.06
CA VAL A 514 -7.91 6.70 28.66
C VAL A 514 -7.76 6.76 27.14
N LEU A 515 -7.33 5.66 26.53
CA LEU A 515 -7.12 5.60 25.08
C LEU A 515 -8.43 5.73 24.30
N GLN A 516 -9.53 5.15 24.78
CA GLN A 516 -10.85 5.31 24.16
C GLN A 516 -11.33 6.76 24.19
N ASN A 517 -11.06 7.49 25.28
CA ASN A 517 -11.45 8.89 25.41
C ASN A 517 -10.51 9.85 24.67
N ALA A 518 -9.26 9.45 24.43
CA ALA A 518 -8.26 10.24 23.73
C ALA A 518 -8.19 9.95 22.23
N LEU A 519 -8.82 8.87 21.75
CA LEU A 519 -8.74 8.43 20.36
C LEU A 519 -9.14 9.58 19.41
N PRO A 520 -8.28 9.97 18.44
CA PRO A 520 -8.62 10.98 17.45
C PRO A 520 -9.86 10.59 16.65
N GLU A 521 -10.63 11.56 16.18
CA GLU A 521 -11.81 11.28 15.37
C GLU A 521 -11.41 10.87 13.94
N ALA A 522 -12.34 10.30 13.17
CA ALA A 522 -12.08 9.88 11.79
C ALA A 522 -11.53 11.01 10.89
N THR A 523 -12.04 12.24 11.07
CA THR A 523 -11.59 13.43 10.34
C THR A 523 -10.17 13.87 10.72
N ASP A 524 -9.75 13.58 11.96
CA ASP A 524 -8.39 13.87 12.41
C ASP A 524 -7.39 12.91 11.76
N PHE A 525 -7.75 11.63 11.64
CA PHE A 525 -6.96 10.66 10.88
C PHE A 525 -6.92 10.99 9.37
N GLU A 526 -8.04 11.41 8.77
CA GLU A 526 -8.09 11.88 7.38
C GLU A 526 -7.08 13.02 7.14
N THR A 527 -7.01 13.98 8.07
CA THR A 527 -6.05 15.11 8.02
C THR A 527 -4.61 14.61 8.00
N ILE A 528 -4.29 13.60 8.83
CA ILE A 528 -2.97 12.97 8.85
C ILE A 528 -2.68 12.28 7.50
N TYR A 529 -3.61 11.50 6.96
CA TYR A 529 -3.42 10.80 5.68
C TYR A 529 -3.27 11.77 4.51
N ASN A 530 -4.06 12.84 4.45
CA ASN A 530 -3.93 13.90 3.44
C ASN A 530 -2.52 14.50 3.46
N THR A 531 -2.03 14.86 4.65
CA THR A 531 -0.68 15.40 4.82
C THR A 531 0.37 14.38 4.37
N MET A 532 0.19 13.09 4.70
CA MET A 532 1.10 12.02 4.27
C MET A 532 1.09 11.82 2.75
N PHE A 533 -0.05 11.92 2.08
CA PHE A 533 -0.15 11.81 0.62
C PHE A 533 0.50 12.99 -0.10
N ILE A 534 0.29 14.21 0.41
CA ILE A 534 0.96 15.42 -0.10
C ILE A 534 2.48 15.28 0.02
N ILE A 535 2.96 14.90 1.21
CA ILE A 535 4.40 14.75 1.46
C ILE A 535 4.99 13.60 0.65
N GLY A 536 4.37 12.42 0.72
CA GLY A 536 4.83 11.20 0.08
C GLY A 536 4.80 11.27 -1.45
N GLY A 537 3.73 11.84 -2.03
CA GLY A 537 3.61 12.06 -3.47
C GLY A 537 4.68 13.00 -4.00
N SER A 538 4.89 14.13 -3.32
CA SER A 538 5.93 15.09 -3.71
C SER A 538 7.34 14.49 -3.63
N LEU A 539 7.65 13.70 -2.59
CA LEU A 539 8.97 13.07 -2.45
C LEU A 539 9.21 11.94 -3.48
N ALA A 540 8.14 11.30 -3.96
CA ALA A 540 8.21 10.24 -4.95
C ALA A 540 8.07 10.75 -6.40
N ASP A 541 7.94 12.06 -6.62
CA ASP A 541 7.60 12.69 -7.91
C ASP A 541 6.37 12.04 -8.55
N TYR A 542 5.36 11.75 -7.71
CA TYR A 542 4.14 11.06 -8.08
C TYR A 542 2.91 11.88 -7.71
N ASP A 543 2.01 12.08 -8.68
CA ASP A 543 0.77 12.81 -8.47
C ASP A 543 -0.22 11.96 -7.68
N MET A 544 -0.39 12.30 -6.39
CA MET A 544 -1.31 11.61 -5.49
C MET A 544 -2.73 12.19 -5.53
N THR A 545 -3.05 13.11 -6.45
CA THR A 545 -4.36 13.78 -6.50
C THR A 545 -5.51 12.77 -6.59
N ASP A 546 -5.37 11.74 -7.43
CA ASP A 546 -6.37 10.68 -7.59
C ASP A 546 -6.50 9.78 -6.34
N TYR A 547 -5.54 9.86 -5.42
CA TYR A 547 -5.53 9.09 -4.17
C TYR A 547 -6.00 9.89 -2.95
N MET A 548 -6.16 11.21 -3.07
CA MET A 548 -6.61 12.06 -1.96
C MET A 548 -8.01 11.66 -1.48
N ASP A 549 -8.87 11.17 -2.38
CA ASP A 549 -10.21 10.69 -2.06
C ASP A 549 -10.19 9.43 -1.15
N TYR A 550 -9.07 8.71 -1.06
CA TYR A 550 -8.92 7.59 -0.11
C TYR A 550 -8.57 8.02 1.32
N ALA A 551 -8.20 9.29 1.55
CA ALA A 551 -7.84 9.75 2.90
C ALA A 551 -9.03 9.67 3.87
N GLU A 552 -10.24 10.01 3.41
CA GLU A 552 -11.46 9.88 4.20
C GLU A 552 -11.73 8.40 4.57
N LEU A 553 -11.62 7.50 3.59
CA LEU A 553 -11.78 6.06 3.79
C LEU A 553 -10.78 5.51 4.82
N LEU A 554 -9.50 5.87 4.66
CA LEU A 554 -8.44 5.46 5.58
C LEU A 554 -8.64 6.04 6.98
N GLY A 555 -9.08 7.29 7.08
CA GLY A 555 -9.40 7.93 8.35
C GLY A 555 -10.53 7.24 9.10
N GLN A 556 -11.63 6.92 8.41
CA GLN A 556 -12.76 6.17 8.98
C GLN A 556 -12.36 4.74 9.37
N SER A 557 -11.60 4.05 8.52
CA SER A 557 -11.12 2.69 8.77
C SER A 557 -10.19 2.65 9.98
N GLN A 558 -9.24 3.58 10.08
CA GLN A 558 -8.31 3.67 11.21
C GLN A 558 -9.06 3.95 12.52
N TYR A 559 -10.00 4.89 12.53
CA TYR A 559 -10.82 5.18 13.72
C TYR A 559 -11.61 3.96 14.19
N LEU A 560 -12.39 3.35 13.29
CA LEU A 560 -13.26 2.23 13.65
C LEU A 560 -12.45 0.99 14.07
N SER A 561 -11.35 0.70 13.39
CA SER A 561 -10.49 -0.45 13.72
C SER A 561 -9.79 -0.26 15.08
N MET A 562 -9.26 0.93 15.37
CA MET A 562 -8.68 1.24 16.68
C MET A 562 -9.75 1.21 17.78
N SER A 563 -10.94 1.76 17.54
CA SER A 563 -12.04 1.73 18.49
C SER A 563 -12.46 0.29 18.82
N LEU A 564 -12.61 -0.57 17.81
CA LEU A 564 -12.95 -1.98 17.99
C LEU A 564 -11.83 -2.74 18.73
N MET A 565 -10.56 -2.47 18.41
CA MET A 565 -9.42 -3.05 19.10
C MET A 565 -9.40 -2.67 20.59
N LEU A 566 -9.67 -1.40 20.92
CA LEU A 566 -9.74 -0.94 22.30
C LEU A 566 -10.93 -1.56 23.04
N ASN A 567 -12.08 -1.72 22.38
CA ASN A 567 -13.21 -2.46 22.93
C ASN A 567 -12.83 -3.93 23.21
N PHE A 568 -12.11 -4.58 22.31
CA PHE A 568 -11.64 -5.96 22.49
C PHE A 568 -10.70 -6.09 23.69
N ILE A 569 -9.71 -5.21 23.81
CA ILE A 569 -8.79 -5.20 24.97
C ILE A 569 -9.56 -4.88 26.25
N GLY A 570 -10.54 -3.99 26.18
CA GLY A 570 -11.42 -3.62 27.30
C GLY A 570 -12.29 -4.76 27.81
N ASP A 571 -12.82 -5.59 26.90
CA ASP A 571 -13.73 -6.70 27.19
C ASP A 571 -13.03 -7.88 27.88
N ILE A 572 -11.72 -8.05 27.66
CA ILE A 572 -10.90 -9.05 28.37
C ILE A 572 -10.78 -8.65 29.85
N ASP A 573 -11.46 -9.37 30.73
CA ASP A 573 -11.42 -9.16 32.18
C ASP A 573 -10.70 -10.29 32.95
N GLU A 574 -10.54 -10.09 34.26
CA GLU A 574 -9.87 -11.06 35.14
C GLU A 574 -10.64 -12.39 35.23
N ALA A 575 -11.97 -12.36 35.10
CA ALA A 575 -12.80 -13.56 35.17
C ALA A 575 -12.62 -14.43 33.92
N LEU A 576 -12.66 -13.82 32.73
CA LEU A 576 -12.43 -14.48 31.45
C LEU A 576 -11.07 -15.18 31.44
N MET A 577 -10.00 -14.49 31.87
CA MET A 577 -8.67 -15.09 31.95
C MET A 577 -8.59 -16.22 32.98
N THR A 578 -9.29 -16.09 34.10
CA THR A 578 -9.35 -17.15 35.12
C THR A 578 -10.06 -18.38 34.59
N ASP A 579 -11.20 -18.21 33.93
CA ASP A 579 -11.98 -19.31 33.34
C ASP A 579 -11.16 -20.03 32.26
N ALA A 580 -10.43 -19.29 31.40
CA ALA A 580 -9.53 -19.87 30.40
C ALA A 580 -8.38 -20.68 31.04
N ILE A 581 -7.77 -20.16 32.11
CA ILE A 581 -6.72 -20.86 32.86
C ILE A 581 -7.28 -22.11 33.54
N ASP A 582 -8.47 -22.03 34.14
CA ASP A 582 -9.12 -23.16 34.80
C ASP A 582 -9.37 -24.33 33.83
N ILE A 583 -9.78 -24.04 32.58
CA ILE A 583 -9.89 -25.06 31.52
C ILE A 583 -8.51 -25.67 31.26
N LEU A 584 -7.48 -24.86 31.03
CA LEU A 584 -6.13 -25.34 30.72
C LEU A 584 -5.51 -26.15 31.88
N MET A 585 -5.84 -25.82 33.13
CA MET A 585 -5.33 -26.54 34.30
C MET A 585 -5.76 -28.02 34.33
N ASP A 586 -6.86 -28.39 33.68
CA ASP A 586 -7.28 -29.79 33.57
C ASP A 586 -6.35 -30.64 32.70
N ALA A 587 -5.55 -30.03 31.83
CA ALA A 587 -4.51 -30.72 31.04
C ALA A 587 -3.16 -30.81 31.77
N GLN A 588 -3.03 -30.30 32.99
CA GLN A 588 -1.75 -30.24 33.69
C GLN A 588 -1.33 -31.60 34.28
N ASP A 589 -0.11 -32.04 33.97
CA ASP A 589 0.48 -33.26 34.53
C ASP A 589 0.94 -33.10 36.00
N GLU A 590 1.41 -34.19 36.62
CA GLU A 590 1.91 -34.17 38.01
C GLU A 590 3.16 -33.30 38.24
N TYR A 591 3.82 -32.84 37.16
CA TYR A 591 5.01 -32.00 37.16
C TYR A 591 4.72 -30.54 36.81
N GLY A 592 3.46 -30.20 36.49
CA GLY A 592 3.05 -28.85 36.14
C GLY A 592 3.12 -28.53 34.64
N ASN A 593 3.41 -29.49 33.77
CA ASN A 593 3.44 -29.30 32.32
C ASN A 593 2.05 -29.54 31.71
N MET A 594 1.73 -28.81 30.66
CA MET A 594 0.53 -29.06 29.85
C MET A 594 0.71 -30.36 29.06
N ASP A 595 -0.13 -31.36 29.32
CA ASP A 595 -0.15 -32.66 28.67
C ASP A 595 -1.48 -32.86 27.91
N PHE A 596 -1.51 -32.28 26.73
CA PHE A 596 -2.62 -32.46 25.78
C PHE A 596 -2.58 -33.83 25.09
N GLU A 597 -1.49 -34.60 25.17
CA GLU A 597 -1.45 -35.95 24.61
C GLU A 597 -2.35 -36.89 25.41
N GLN A 598 -2.38 -36.73 26.74
CA GLN A 598 -3.25 -37.51 27.62
C GLN A 598 -4.62 -36.86 27.85
N ASN A 599 -4.77 -35.55 27.63
CA ASN A 599 -6.03 -34.82 27.81
C ASN A 599 -6.40 -33.99 26.55
N PRO A 600 -6.58 -34.63 25.38
CA PRO A 600 -6.87 -33.90 24.13
C PRO A 600 -8.23 -33.17 24.16
N GLU A 601 -9.18 -33.59 25.00
CA GLU A 601 -10.48 -32.92 25.16
C GLU A 601 -10.34 -31.50 25.72
N VAL A 602 -9.35 -31.25 26.58
CA VAL A 602 -9.09 -29.92 27.17
C VAL A 602 -8.66 -28.90 26.11
N ALA A 603 -7.91 -29.35 25.09
CA ALA A 603 -7.55 -28.48 23.97
C ALA A 603 -8.79 -28.08 23.15
N ILE A 604 -9.72 -29.01 22.96
CA ILE A 604 -11.00 -28.75 22.28
C ILE A 604 -11.85 -27.78 23.11
N ASP A 605 -11.97 -28.00 24.43
CA ASP A 605 -12.72 -27.13 25.33
C ASP A 605 -12.17 -25.70 25.35
N PHE A 606 -10.84 -25.54 25.36
CA PHE A 606 -10.22 -24.22 25.31
C PHE A 606 -10.47 -23.50 23.98
N VAL A 607 -10.40 -24.21 22.85
CA VAL A 607 -10.71 -23.62 21.54
C VAL A 607 -12.17 -23.18 21.47
N LEU A 608 -13.11 -24.01 21.92
CA LEU A 608 -14.53 -23.66 21.97
C LEU A 608 -14.79 -22.44 22.85
N PHE A 609 -14.13 -22.36 24.01
CA PHE A 609 -14.22 -21.19 24.89
C PHE A 609 -13.76 -19.90 24.20
N VAL A 610 -12.64 -19.95 23.47
CA VAL A 610 -12.14 -18.78 22.72
C VAL A 610 -13.10 -18.40 21.59
N VAL A 611 -13.64 -19.38 20.87
CA VAL A 611 -14.59 -19.13 19.76
C VAL A 611 -15.90 -18.51 20.28
N ASP A 612 -16.48 -19.07 21.35
CA ASP A 612 -17.71 -18.54 21.98
C ASP A 612 -17.51 -17.10 22.49
N TYR A 613 -16.35 -16.82 23.08
CA TYR A 613 -15.98 -15.46 23.46
C TYR A 613 -15.90 -14.52 22.25
N LEU A 614 -15.19 -14.91 21.19
CA LEU A 614 -15.07 -14.08 19.97
C LEU A 614 -16.43 -13.84 19.31
N GLN A 615 -17.28 -14.85 19.22
CA GLN A 615 -18.64 -14.73 18.69
C GLN A 615 -19.48 -13.77 19.53
N THR A 616 -19.42 -13.89 20.86
CA THR A 616 -20.11 -12.97 21.78
C THR A 616 -19.62 -11.53 21.61
N PHE A 617 -18.29 -11.34 21.55
CA PHE A 617 -17.69 -10.03 21.31
C PHE A 617 -18.14 -9.42 19.97
N MET A 618 -18.17 -10.23 18.90
CA MET A 618 -18.66 -9.79 17.59
C MET A 618 -20.13 -9.38 17.64
N ILE A 619 -20.98 -10.12 18.36
CA ILE A 619 -22.40 -9.78 18.54
C ILE A 619 -22.56 -8.46 19.30
N ASP A 620 -21.81 -8.28 20.38
CA ASP A 620 -21.87 -7.08 21.23
C ASP A 620 -21.34 -5.83 20.51
N ASN A 621 -20.44 -6.01 19.52
CA ASN A 621 -19.86 -4.94 18.72
C ASN A 621 -20.36 -4.92 17.26
N ALA A 622 -21.47 -5.61 16.97
CA ALA A 622 -21.97 -5.79 15.59
C ALA A 622 -22.18 -4.46 14.85
N VAL A 623 -22.60 -3.39 15.56
CA VAL A 623 -22.79 -2.07 14.94
C VAL A 623 -21.48 -1.50 14.38
N GLN A 624 -20.36 -1.65 15.10
CA GLN A 624 -19.06 -1.17 14.63
C GLN A 624 -18.48 -2.05 13.53
N ILE A 625 -18.67 -3.38 13.65
CA ILE A 625 -18.25 -4.33 12.61
C ILE A 625 -18.99 -4.06 11.30
N THR A 626 -20.32 -3.89 11.33
CA THR A 626 -21.10 -3.50 10.16
C THR A 626 -20.69 -2.13 9.60
N ALA A 627 -20.27 -1.19 10.46
CA ALA A 627 -19.75 0.09 9.98
C ALA A 627 -18.41 -0.08 9.24
N LEU A 628 -17.50 -0.93 9.73
CA LEU A 628 -16.24 -1.28 9.05
C LEU A 628 -16.49 -1.98 7.71
N GLU A 629 -17.37 -2.98 7.70
CA GLU A 629 -17.77 -3.70 6.50
C GLU A 629 -18.37 -2.75 5.45
N ALA A 630 -19.16 -1.77 5.88
CA ALA A 630 -19.78 -0.79 5.00
C ALA A 630 -18.80 0.23 4.40
N LEU A 631 -17.58 0.38 4.93
CA LEU A 631 -16.56 1.27 4.35
C LEU A 631 -16.03 0.73 3.02
N VAL A 632 -15.93 -0.59 2.90
CA VAL A 632 -15.41 -1.26 1.71
C VAL A 632 -16.59 -1.60 0.81
N THR A 633 -16.94 -0.66 -0.06
CA THR A 633 -18.03 -0.85 -1.03
C THR A 633 -17.60 -1.78 -2.16
N ASP A 634 -18.57 -2.39 -2.86
CA ASP A 634 -18.28 -3.20 -4.04
C ASP A 634 -17.55 -2.38 -5.13
N GLU A 635 -17.86 -1.08 -5.24
CA GLU A 635 -17.17 -0.14 -6.15
C GLU A 635 -15.69 0.01 -5.78
N TYR A 636 -15.36 0.20 -4.49
CA TYR A 636 -13.97 0.26 -4.03
C TYR A 636 -13.23 -1.07 -4.21
N LEU A 637 -13.89 -2.21 -3.99
CA LEU A 637 -13.31 -3.52 -4.24
C LEU A 637 -13.00 -3.73 -5.72
N GLU A 638 -13.89 -3.27 -6.61
CA GLU A 638 -13.67 -3.32 -8.05
C GLU A 638 -12.48 -2.45 -8.47
N GLU A 639 -12.37 -1.22 -7.94
CA GLU A 639 -11.24 -0.34 -8.19
C GLU A 639 -9.91 -0.97 -7.79
N ILE A 640 -9.82 -1.53 -6.58
CA ILE A 640 -8.61 -2.21 -6.08
C ILE A 640 -8.30 -3.44 -6.93
N TYR A 641 -9.33 -4.24 -7.25
CA TYR A 641 -9.19 -5.43 -8.10
C TYR A 641 -8.62 -5.07 -9.47
N VAL A 642 -9.18 -4.05 -10.11
CA VAL A 642 -8.72 -3.54 -11.40
C VAL A 642 -7.29 -2.99 -11.30
N MET A 643 -6.99 -2.19 -10.27
CA MET A 643 -5.65 -1.62 -10.04
C MET A 643 -4.58 -2.71 -9.92
N VAL A 644 -4.85 -3.78 -9.15
CA VAL A 644 -3.90 -4.89 -8.98
C VAL A 644 -3.68 -5.64 -10.30
N LEU A 645 -4.73 -5.82 -11.09
CA LEU A 645 -4.62 -6.44 -12.41
C LEU A 645 -3.86 -5.57 -13.40
N ASP A 646 -4.09 -4.25 -13.39
CA ASP A 646 -3.35 -3.29 -14.22
C ASP A 646 -1.86 -3.28 -13.87
N LEU A 647 -1.51 -3.30 -12.58
CA LEU A 647 -0.13 -3.45 -12.14
C LEU A 647 0.50 -4.76 -12.64
N ALA A 648 -0.24 -5.87 -12.59
CA ALA A 648 0.24 -7.15 -13.09
C ALA A 648 0.44 -7.14 -14.62
N ILE A 649 -0.48 -6.52 -15.36
CA ILE A 649 -0.38 -6.32 -16.81
C ILE A 649 0.86 -5.49 -17.13
N ASP A 650 1.06 -4.34 -16.48
CA ASP A 650 2.21 -3.47 -16.67
C ASP A 650 3.54 -4.21 -16.42
N GLN A 651 3.61 -5.02 -15.37
CA GLN A 651 4.81 -5.83 -15.09
C GLN A 651 5.08 -6.86 -16.20
N ILE A 652 4.03 -7.53 -16.70
CA ILE A 652 4.17 -8.52 -17.78
C ILE A 652 4.58 -7.86 -19.09
N GLU A 653 4.00 -6.71 -19.45
CA GLU A 653 4.31 -5.98 -20.68
C GLU A 653 5.75 -5.43 -20.69
N ASN A 654 6.26 -5.03 -19.53
CA ASN A 654 7.59 -4.47 -19.38
C ASN A 654 8.70 -5.51 -19.08
N ASP A 655 8.34 -6.78 -18.86
CA ASP A 655 9.32 -7.86 -18.63
C ASP A 655 9.93 -8.39 -19.94
N GLN A 656 11.19 -8.02 -20.17
CA GLN A 656 11.99 -8.46 -21.33
C GLN A 656 12.27 -9.97 -21.40
N TYR A 657 12.02 -10.73 -20.33
CA TYR A 657 12.28 -12.17 -20.25
C TYR A 657 11.07 -13.04 -20.57
N ILE A 658 9.86 -12.46 -20.63
CA ILE A 658 8.64 -13.19 -20.99
C ILE A 658 8.53 -13.32 -22.51
N ASN A 659 8.10 -14.50 -22.99
CA ASN A 659 7.85 -14.71 -24.40
C ASN A 659 6.64 -13.89 -24.87
N ALA A 660 6.74 -13.18 -25.99
CA ALA A 660 5.68 -12.28 -26.47
C ALA A 660 4.31 -12.95 -26.68
N ASP A 661 4.26 -14.19 -27.15
CA ASP A 661 2.98 -14.91 -27.33
C ASP A 661 2.38 -15.31 -25.97
N TYR A 662 3.23 -15.60 -24.98
CA TYR A 662 2.81 -15.93 -23.61
C TYR A 662 2.40 -14.68 -22.82
N ALA A 663 3.11 -13.56 -22.98
CA ALA A 663 2.76 -12.26 -22.42
C ALA A 663 1.37 -11.83 -22.90
N MET A 664 1.13 -11.88 -24.21
CA MET A 664 -0.18 -11.54 -24.81
C MET A 664 -1.32 -12.40 -24.26
N MET A 665 -1.10 -13.72 -24.12
CA MET A 665 -2.11 -14.61 -23.54
C MET A 665 -2.42 -14.29 -22.08
N MET A 666 -1.40 -13.95 -21.28
CA MET A 666 -1.59 -13.58 -19.88
C MET A 666 -2.27 -12.23 -19.74
N THR A 667 -1.87 -11.22 -20.51
CA THR A 667 -2.50 -9.89 -20.47
C THR A 667 -3.95 -9.96 -20.93
N ASP A 668 -4.25 -10.71 -22.01
CA ASP A 668 -5.62 -10.91 -22.48
C ASP A 668 -6.50 -11.58 -21.40
N PHE A 669 -5.95 -12.56 -20.68
CA PHE A 669 -6.65 -13.20 -19.55
C PHE A 669 -6.90 -12.22 -18.39
N LEU A 670 -5.91 -11.40 -18.02
CA LEU A 670 -6.06 -10.43 -16.94
C LEU A 670 -7.04 -9.30 -17.31
N GLU A 671 -7.09 -8.90 -18.58
CA GLU A 671 -8.09 -7.96 -19.10
C GLU A 671 -9.51 -8.55 -19.09
N ASP A 672 -9.66 -9.81 -19.49
CA ASP A 672 -10.94 -10.51 -19.35
C ASP A 672 -11.34 -10.67 -17.86
N MET A 673 -10.38 -10.89 -16.95
CA MET A 673 -10.64 -10.94 -15.50
C MET A 673 -11.20 -9.62 -14.96
N LYS A 674 -10.67 -8.47 -15.39
CA LYS A 674 -11.18 -7.14 -14.99
C LYS A 674 -12.67 -7.00 -15.27
N LEU A 675 -13.16 -7.56 -16.38
CA LEU A 675 -14.57 -7.50 -16.78
C LEU A 675 -15.46 -8.50 -16.00
N GLU A 676 -14.88 -9.45 -15.29
CA GLU A 676 -15.56 -10.53 -14.58
C GLU A 676 -15.53 -10.30 -13.05
N PHE A 677 -15.32 -9.06 -12.59
CA PHE A 677 -15.31 -8.72 -11.16
C PHE A 677 -16.57 -9.22 -10.44
N ASP A 678 -17.77 -8.89 -10.94
CA ASP A 678 -19.05 -9.32 -10.37
C ASP A 678 -19.14 -10.86 -10.24
N THR A 679 -18.63 -11.59 -11.22
CA THR A 679 -18.62 -13.05 -11.24
C THR A 679 -17.76 -13.60 -10.09
N TYR A 680 -16.55 -13.07 -9.92
CA TYR A 680 -15.65 -13.51 -8.85
C TYR A 680 -16.08 -12.98 -7.48
N LYS A 681 -16.71 -11.81 -7.41
CA LYS A 681 -17.32 -11.28 -6.18
C LYS A 681 -18.45 -12.18 -5.72
N ALA A 682 -19.36 -12.57 -6.61
CA ALA A 682 -20.43 -13.52 -6.29
C ALA A 682 -19.89 -14.87 -5.80
N LEU A 683 -18.77 -15.34 -6.38
CA LEU A 683 -18.08 -16.55 -5.91
C LEU A 683 -17.54 -16.38 -4.48
N VAL A 684 -16.88 -15.26 -4.21
CA VAL A 684 -16.33 -14.94 -2.88
C VAL A 684 -17.45 -14.81 -1.86
N ASP A 685 -18.55 -14.14 -2.21
CA ASP A 685 -19.70 -13.96 -1.31
C ASP A 685 -20.35 -15.31 -0.98
N MET A 686 -20.57 -16.15 -1.99
CA MET A 686 -21.09 -17.50 -1.82
C MET A 686 -20.22 -18.33 -0.86
N PHE A 687 -18.90 -18.26 -0.99
CA PHE A 687 -18.01 -18.95 -0.05
C PHE A 687 -17.81 -18.21 1.27
N GLY A 688 -17.98 -16.89 1.34
CA GLY A 688 -17.79 -16.10 2.56
C GLY A 688 -18.86 -16.39 3.59
N ASP A 689 -20.12 -16.41 3.14
CA ASP A 689 -21.28 -16.76 3.95
C ASP A 689 -21.19 -18.24 4.37
N THR A 690 -21.08 -19.15 3.40
CA THR A 690 -21.00 -20.59 3.66
C THR A 690 -19.75 -20.97 4.47
N ALA A 691 -18.58 -20.36 4.25
CA ALA A 691 -17.39 -20.70 5.04
C ALA A 691 -17.49 -20.21 6.48
N THR A 692 -18.16 -19.09 6.74
CA THR A 692 -18.38 -18.59 8.11
C THR A 692 -19.38 -19.46 8.84
N ASP A 693 -20.45 -19.86 8.17
CA ASP A 693 -21.51 -20.72 8.72
C ASP A 693 -21.03 -22.16 8.90
N VAL A 694 -20.39 -22.73 7.88
CA VAL A 694 -19.77 -24.06 7.95
C VAL A 694 -18.62 -24.09 8.95
N LEU A 695 -17.76 -23.07 9.05
CA LEU A 695 -16.69 -23.05 10.05
C LEU A 695 -17.28 -22.94 11.47
N SER A 696 -18.29 -22.10 11.68
CA SER A 696 -18.97 -21.99 12.98
C SER A 696 -19.65 -23.29 13.37
N TYR A 697 -20.33 -23.93 12.41
CA TYR A 697 -21.00 -25.20 12.61
C TYR A 697 -20.02 -26.37 12.76
N MET A 698 -18.94 -26.41 11.97
CA MET A 698 -17.88 -27.42 12.03
C MET A 698 -17.09 -27.31 13.32
N ILE A 699 -16.74 -26.12 13.80
CA ILE A 699 -16.05 -25.99 15.09
C ILE A 699 -16.87 -26.68 16.20
N ASP A 700 -18.19 -26.51 16.18
CA ASP A 700 -19.08 -27.06 17.20
C ASP A 700 -19.39 -28.56 17.00
N SER A 701 -19.68 -28.98 15.77
CA SER A 701 -20.01 -30.36 15.39
C SER A 701 -18.77 -31.26 15.29
N GLU A 702 -17.65 -30.78 14.76
CA GLU A 702 -16.36 -31.47 14.75
C GLU A 702 -15.77 -31.57 16.14
N ALA A 703 -15.90 -30.56 17.01
CA ALA A 703 -15.51 -30.70 18.42
C ALA A 703 -16.30 -31.83 19.10
N ARG A 704 -17.61 -31.95 18.83
CA ARG A 704 -18.43 -33.06 19.33
C ARG A 704 -17.99 -34.39 18.72
N LEU A 705 -17.78 -34.47 17.40
CA LEU A 705 -17.31 -35.67 16.71
C LEU A 705 -15.93 -36.13 17.20
N LEU A 706 -14.96 -35.22 17.32
CA LEU A 706 -13.63 -35.50 17.83
C LEU A 706 -13.68 -36.01 19.28
N LYS A 707 -14.50 -35.40 20.14
CA LYS A 707 -14.73 -35.91 21.50
C LYS A 707 -15.33 -37.31 21.50
N ILE A 708 -16.31 -37.60 20.63
CA ILE A 708 -16.89 -38.95 20.50
C ILE A 708 -15.81 -39.96 20.06
N VAL A 709 -14.99 -39.62 19.08
CA VAL A 709 -13.90 -40.49 18.57
C VAL A 709 -12.80 -40.69 19.61
N ILE A 710 -12.41 -39.63 20.34
CA ILE A 710 -11.43 -39.71 21.44
C ILE A 710 -11.95 -40.65 22.54
N ASN A 711 -13.22 -40.50 22.95
CA ASN A 711 -13.84 -41.37 23.94
C ASN A 711 -13.86 -42.84 23.48
N LEU A 712 -14.16 -43.11 22.21
CA LEU A 712 -14.08 -44.45 21.62
C LEU A 712 -12.65 -45.03 21.66
N GLY A 713 -11.64 -44.21 21.36
CA GLY A 713 -10.22 -44.62 21.35
C GLY A 713 -9.61 -44.84 22.74
N GLN A 714 -10.09 -44.13 23.77
CA GLN A 714 -9.59 -44.24 25.13
C GLN A 714 -10.24 -45.37 25.95
N THR A 715 -11.43 -45.84 25.54
CA THR A 715 -12.13 -46.92 26.23
C THR A 715 -11.45 -48.27 25.95
N GLN A 716 -10.85 -48.90 26.97
CA GLN A 716 -9.98 -50.06 26.76
C GLN A 716 -10.68 -51.34 26.22
N GLU A 717 -12.01 -51.41 26.25
CA GLU A 717 -12.86 -52.46 25.67
C GLU A 717 -14.31 -51.92 25.63
N PRO A 718 -14.69 -51.07 24.66
CA PRO A 718 -16.02 -50.47 24.63
C PRO A 718 -17.09 -51.55 24.43
N THR A 719 -18.18 -51.45 25.20
CA THR A 719 -19.30 -52.38 25.04
C THR A 719 -20.02 -52.14 23.71
N THR A 720 -20.65 -53.16 23.15
CA THR A 720 -21.50 -53.02 21.95
C THR A 720 -22.57 -51.93 22.12
N THR A 721 -23.03 -51.68 23.35
CA THR A 721 -23.98 -50.59 23.61
C THR A 721 -23.35 -49.20 23.46
N GLU A 722 -22.14 -49.00 24.00
CA GLU A 722 -21.42 -47.72 23.88
C GLU A 722 -21.08 -47.43 22.42
N ILE A 723 -20.54 -48.43 21.70
CA ILE A 723 -20.23 -48.31 20.26
C ILE A 723 -21.47 -47.89 19.44
N LEU A 724 -22.63 -48.51 19.71
CA LEU A 724 -23.86 -48.19 18.97
C LEU A 724 -24.44 -46.82 19.33
N MET A 725 -24.28 -46.35 20.57
CA MET A 725 -24.68 -44.99 20.93
C MET A 725 -23.79 -43.96 20.24
N ASP A 726 -22.47 -44.19 20.24
CA ASP A 726 -21.51 -43.28 19.61
C ASP A 726 -21.68 -43.25 18.08
N LEU A 727 -21.93 -44.41 17.44
CA LEU A 727 -22.25 -44.48 16.01
C LEU A 727 -23.50 -43.68 15.64
N THR A 728 -24.54 -43.69 16.47
CA THR A 728 -25.77 -42.90 16.21
C THR A 728 -25.51 -41.41 16.28
N LEU A 729 -24.63 -40.98 17.19
CA LEU A 729 -24.22 -39.58 17.29
C LEU A 729 -23.36 -39.16 16.09
N ILE A 730 -22.44 -40.03 15.64
CA ILE A 730 -21.63 -39.78 14.45
C ILE A 730 -22.51 -39.63 13.20
N ILE A 731 -23.47 -40.53 12.98
CA ILE A 731 -24.38 -40.45 11.84
C ILE A 731 -25.18 -39.15 11.85
N ASN A 732 -25.70 -38.75 13.02
CA ASN A 732 -26.46 -37.52 13.17
C ASN A 732 -25.60 -36.27 12.86
N GLU A 733 -24.40 -36.18 13.43
CA GLU A 733 -23.52 -35.03 13.19
C GLU A 733 -23.05 -34.97 11.72
N VAL A 734 -22.76 -36.10 11.09
CA VAL A 734 -22.42 -36.16 9.66
C VAL A 734 -23.60 -35.70 8.79
N ASN A 735 -24.83 -36.11 9.11
CA ASN A 735 -26.03 -35.65 8.41
C ASN A 735 -26.22 -34.13 8.56
N ASN A 736 -26.00 -33.58 9.75
CA ASN A 736 -26.14 -32.13 9.95
C ASN A 736 -25.03 -31.33 9.23
N ILE A 737 -23.78 -31.84 9.17
CA ILE A 737 -22.71 -31.22 8.36
C ILE A 737 -23.07 -31.23 6.87
N ASP A 738 -23.63 -32.35 6.39
CA ASP A 738 -24.10 -32.46 4.99
C ASP A 738 -25.18 -31.42 4.67
N ILE A 739 -26.16 -31.27 5.57
CA ILE A 739 -27.21 -30.25 5.47
C ILE A 739 -26.58 -28.85 5.40
N GLU A 740 -25.66 -28.51 6.30
CA GLU A 740 -25.06 -27.17 6.32
C GLU A 740 -24.23 -26.87 5.05
N ILE A 741 -23.58 -27.87 4.46
CA ILE A 741 -22.72 -27.69 3.27
C ILE A 741 -23.54 -27.69 1.97
N PHE A 742 -24.55 -28.56 1.86
CA PHE A 742 -25.20 -28.87 0.57
C PHE A 742 -26.67 -28.46 0.49
N ASP A 743 -27.37 -28.19 1.60
CA ASP A 743 -28.80 -27.81 1.55
C ASP A 743 -29.00 -26.43 0.92
N GLU A 744 -27.99 -25.55 1.00
CA GLU A 744 -28.02 -24.25 0.34
C GLU A 744 -27.71 -24.33 -1.17
N LEU A 745 -27.05 -25.41 -1.63
CA LEU A 745 -26.55 -25.54 -3.01
C LEU A 745 -27.66 -25.80 -4.03
N ASP A 746 -28.26 -24.71 -4.49
CA ASP A 746 -29.32 -24.70 -5.50
C ASP A 746 -28.83 -24.36 -6.93
N ASP A 747 -29.76 -24.26 -7.88
CA ASP A 747 -29.42 -23.94 -9.29
C ASP A 747 -28.73 -22.58 -9.46
N ALA A 748 -29.02 -21.61 -8.57
CA ALA A 748 -28.44 -20.28 -8.61
C ALA A 748 -27.01 -20.28 -8.04
N GLN A 749 -26.77 -20.96 -6.92
CA GLN A 749 -25.41 -21.11 -6.37
C GLN A 749 -24.51 -21.93 -7.30
N LEU A 750 -25.03 -23.00 -7.90
CA LEU A 750 -24.30 -23.72 -8.95
C LEU A 750 -24.02 -22.82 -10.15
N GLN A 751 -24.91 -21.90 -10.52
CA GLN A 751 -24.64 -20.97 -11.61
C GLN A 751 -23.40 -20.09 -11.32
N VAL A 752 -23.24 -19.60 -10.09
CA VAL A 752 -22.07 -18.82 -9.66
C VAL A 752 -20.77 -19.61 -9.81
N LEU A 753 -20.73 -20.86 -9.33
CA LEU A 753 -19.56 -21.75 -9.47
C LEU A 753 -19.19 -21.97 -10.94
N PHE A 754 -20.20 -22.22 -11.76
CA PHE A 754 -20.00 -22.43 -13.19
C PHE A 754 -19.45 -21.16 -13.84
N ASP A 755 -20.08 -20.00 -13.61
CA ASP A 755 -19.69 -18.73 -14.22
C ASP A 755 -18.22 -18.38 -13.87
N ALA A 756 -17.80 -18.57 -12.61
CA ALA A 756 -16.42 -18.34 -12.19
C ALA A 756 -15.41 -19.30 -12.86
N ALA A 757 -15.80 -20.55 -13.12
CA ALA A 757 -14.96 -21.53 -13.81
C ALA A 757 -14.89 -21.29 -15.33
N ARG A 758 -15.81 -20.50 -15.90
CA ARG A 758 -15.94 -20.28 -17.35
C ARG A 758 -14.66 -19.70 -17.95
N LEU A 759 -14.16 -18.59 -17.40
CA LEU A 759 -13.00 -17.89 -17.96
C LEU A 759 -11.70 -18.73 -17.89
N PRO A 760 -11.32 -19.32 -16.74
CA PRO A 760 -10.13 -20.19 -16.67
C PRO A 760 -10.21 -21.39 -17.62
N LEU A 761 -11.39 -22.00 -17.76
CA LEU A 761 -11.59 -23.12 -18.68
C LEU A 761 -11.49 -22.69 -20.15
N LYS A 762 -12.05 -21.51 -20.51
CA LYS A 762 -11.92 -20.92 -21.83
C LYS A 762 -10.45 -20.72 -22.18
N THR A 763 -9.70 -20.06 -21.30
CA THR A 763 -8.26 -19.79 -21.50
C THR A 763 -7.46 -21.09 -21.63
N ALA A 764 -7.77 -22.12 -20.84
CA ALA A 764 -7.10 -23.42 -20.95
C ALA A 764 -7.37 -24.12 -22.29
N VAL A 765 -8.62 -24.04 -22.80
CA VAL A 765 -8.99 -24.60 -24.11
C VAL A 765 -8.31 -23.83 -25.25
N GLU A 766 -8.25 -22.50 -25.17
CA GLU A 766 -7.58 -21.65 -26.16
C GLU A 766 -6.06 -21.89 -26.17
N ALA A 767 -5.44 -21.98 -24.99
CA ALA A 767 -4.01 -22.31 -24.84
C ALA A 767 -3.64 -23.70 -25.40
N SER A 768 -4.59 -24.65 -25.39
CA SER A 768 -4.39 -25.98 -25.99
C SER A 768 -4.35 -25.96 -27.53
N GLY A 769 -4.71 -24.83 -28.16
CA GLY A 769 -4.81 -24.69 -29.61
C GLY A 769 -6.00 -25.44 -30.20
N SER A 770 -7.05 -25.66 -29.40
CA SER A 770 -8.27 -26.36 -29.83
C SER A 770 -9.15 -25.46 -30.71
N ASP A 771 -9.75 -26.04 -31.75
CA ASP A 771 -10.74 -25.35 -32.60
C ASP A 771 -12.17 -25.39 -32.00
N LEU A 772 -12.32 -25.85 -30.75
CA LEU A 772 -13.61 -25.93 -30.06
C LEU A 772 -14.18 -24.53 -29.81
N ASN A 773 -15.47 -24.34 -30.10
CA ASN A 773 -16.18 -23.14 -29.69
C ASN A 773 -16.59 -23.28 -28.22
N PHE A 774 -15.71 -22.83 -27.32
CA PHE A 774 -15.90 -22.97 -25.88
C PHE A 774 -17.24 -22.41 -25.41
N ASP A 775 -17.60 -21.17 -25.77
CA ASP A 775 -18.84 -20.55 -25.30
C ASP A 775 -20.10 -21.33 -25.70
N THR A 776 -20.13 -21.86 -26.92
CA THR A 776 -21.26 -22.67 -27.40
C THR A 776 -21.34 -24.00 -26.67
N LEU A 777 -20.19 -24.65 -26.48
CA LEU A 777 -20.12 -25.92 -25.76
C LEU A 777 -20.53 -25.74 -24.30
N TYR A 778 -19.92 -24.77 -23.63
CA TYR A 778 -20.17 -24.43 -22.23
C TYR A 778 -21.66 -24.14 -21.97
N ALA A 779 -22.29 -23.30 -22.81
CA ALA A 779 -23.71 -23.00 -22.70
C ALA A 779 -24.63 -24.23 -22.91
N SER A 780 -24.15 -25.23 -23.66
CA SER A 780 -24.90 -26.45 -23.98
C SER A 780 -24.72 -27.61 -23.00
N LEU A 781 -23.74 -27.54 -22.09
CA LEU A 781 -23.47 -28.58 -21.10
C LEU A 781 -23.79 -28.14 -19.67
N THR A 782 -23.78 -26.83 -19.41
CA THR A 782 -23.95 -26.28 -18.06
C THR A 782 -25.30 -26.68 -17.44
N PRO A 783 -26.46 -26.49 -18.09
CA PRO A 783 -27.75 -26.91 -17.51
C PRO A 783 -27.81 -28.40 -17.12
N GLU A 784 -27.23 -29.25 -17.96
CA GLU A 784 -27.20 -30.70 -17.81
C GLU A 784 -26.30 -31.10 -16.63
N LEU A 785 -25.10 -30.51 -16.54
CA LEU A 785 -24.18 -30.74 -15.42
C LEU A 785 -24.77 -30.28 -14.08
N LYS A 786 -25.41 -29.11 -14.03
CA LYS A 786 -26.09 -28.62 -12.82
C LYS A 786 -27.19 -29.59 -12.38
N THR A 787 -27.99 -30.08 -13.33
CA THR A 787 -29.05 -31.06 -13.03
C THR A 787 -28.48 -32.36 -12.47
N ILE A 788 -27.37 -32.87 -13.01
CA ILE A 788 -26.71 -34.08 -12.49
C ILE A 788 -26.24 -33.86 -11.04
N ILE A 789 -25.60 -32.72 -10.76
CA ILE A 789 -25.11 -32.39 -9.41
C ILE A 789 -26.28 -32.33 -8.42
N LEU A 790 -27.36 -31.61 -8.75
CA LEU A 790 -28.55 -31.50 -7.91
C LEU A 790 -29.22 -32.86 -7.66
N ASN A 791 -29.28 -33.73 -8.67
CA ASN A 791 -29.83 -35.07 -8.50
C ASN A 791 -28.98 -35.93 -7.55
N VAL A 792 -27.65 -35.81 -7.61
CA VAL A 792 -26.73 -36.51 -6.70
C VAL A 792 -26.88 -35.99 -5.27
N ILE A 793 -26.93 -34.67 -5.08
CA ILE A 793 -27.15 -34.04 -3.76
C ILE A 793 -28.48 -34.50 -3.17
N SER A 794 -29.56 -34.49 -3.95
CA SER A 794 -30.87 -34.97 -3.49
C SER A 794 -30.83 -36.43 -3.07
N LEU A 795 -30.13 -37.30 -3.81
CA LEU A 795 -30.02 -38.72 -3.46
C LEU A 795 -29.16 -38.95 -2.21
N GLN A 796 -28.09 -38.17 -2.05
CA GLN A 796 -27.23 -38.18 -0.87
C GLN A 796 -27.98 -37.74 0.38
N SER A 797 -28.75 -36.65 0.29
CA SER A 797 -29.60 -36.14 1.37
C SER A 797 -30.64 -37.18 1.81
N ASP A 798 -31.33 -37.82 0.87
CA ASP A 798 -32.29 -38.89 1.18
C ASP A 798 -31.61 -40.11 1.86
N LEU A 799 -30.39 -40.46 1.45
CA LEU A 799 -29.62 -41.56 2.04
C LEU A 799 -29.23 -41.24 3.50
N LEU A 800 -28.76 -40.02 3.75
CA LEU A 800 -28.34 -39.59 5.09
C LEU A 800 -29.53 -39.40 6.02
N ALA A 801 -30.67 -38.95 5.52
CA ALA A 801 -31.92 -38.89 6.29
C ALA A 801 -32.39 -40.28 6.74
N GLU A 802 -32.35 -41.29 5.85
CA GLU A 802 -32.67 -42.68 6.21
C GLU A 802 -31.65 -43.28 7.19
N ALA A 803 -30.39 -42.84 7.15
CA ALA A 803 -29.39 -43.23 8.12
C ALA A 803 -29.62 -42.56 9.49
N ASP A 804 -29.99 -41.28 9.54
CA ASP A 804 -30.23 -40.52 10.78
C ASP A 804 -31.46 -41.01 11.56
N ASP A 805 -32.47 -41.54 10.87
CA ASP A 805 -33.63 -42.19 11.48
C ASP A 805 -33.26 -43.45 12.32
N LEU A 806 -32.02 -43.95 12.19
CA LEU A 806 -31.49 -45.06 12.98
C LEU A 806 -31.04 -44.61 14.39
N SER A 807 -31.96 -44.57 15.34
CA SER A 807 -31.63 -44.42 16.76
C SER A 807 -30.90 -45.64 17.38
N TYR A 808 -30.26 -45.45 18.53
CA TYR A 808 -29.75 -46.56 19.35
C TYR A 808 -30.82 -47.65 19.62
N LEU A 809 -32.08 -47.24 19.81
CA LEU A 809 -33.18 -48.16 20.10
C LEU A 809 -33.59 -49.02 18.89
N THR A 810 -33.27 -48.59 17.67
CA THR A 810 -33.52 -49.36 16.43
C THR A 810 -32.30 -50.18 16.03
N LEU A 811 -31.07 -49.67 16.22
CA LEU A 811 -29.83 -50.39 15.91
C LEU A 811 -29.55 -51.55 16.87
N LEU A 812 -29.75 -51.35 18.18
CA LEU A 812 -29.40 -52.36 19.19
C LEU A 812 -30.10 -53.70 18.96
N PRO A 813 -31.43 -53.77 18.71
CA PRO A 813 -32.10 -55.03 18.39
C PRO A 813 -31.57 -55.72 17.13
N ILE A 814 -31.09 -54.95 16.13
CA ILE A 814 -30.59 -55.49 14.85
C ILE A 814 -29.19 -56.07 15.03
N VAL A 815 -28.26 -55.30 15.63
CA VAL A 815 -26.85 -55.72 15.79
C VAL A 815 -26.68 -56.80 16.85
N THR A 816 -27.56 -56.85 17.85
CA THR A 816 -27.56 -57.92 18.87
C THR A 816 -28.51 -59.07 18.55
N ASN A 817 -29.05 -59.10 17.32
CA ASN A 817 -30.00 -60.12 16.91
C ASN A 817 -29.38 -61.52 17.00
N THR A 818 -29.91 -62.35 17.92
CA THR A 818 -29.40 -63.70 18.17
C THR A 818 -29.63 -64.68 17.01
N TYR A 819 -30.41 -64.27 16.00
CA TYR A 819 -30.63 -65.03 14.78
C TYR A 819 -29.55 -64.82 13.73
N LEU A 820 -28.66 -63.82 13.90
CA LEU A 820 -27.52 -63.56 13.03
C LEU A 820 -26.27 -64.33 13.49
N THR A 821 -25.43 -64.73 12.53
CA THR A 821 -24.18 -65.46 12.84
C THR A 821 -23.07 -64.60 13.43
N SER A 822 -23.09 -63.28 13.22
CA SER A 822 -22.12 -62.33 13.77
C SER A 822 -22.72 -60.93 13.96
N PRO A 823 -22.11 -60.08 14.83
CA PRO A 823 -22.46 -58.65 14.89
C PRO A 823 -22.15 -57.89 13.59
N GLU A 824 -21.16 -58.34 12.81
CA GLU A 824 -20.80 -57.78 11.51
C GLU A 824 -21.94 -57.94 10.50
N MET A 825 -22.61 -59.11 10.50
CA MET A 825 -23.84 -59.32 9.72
C MET A 825 -24.95 -58.33 10.09
N GLY A 826 -25.02 -57.92 11.36
CA GLY A 826 -25.94 -56.87 11.80
C GLY A 826 -25.68 -55.52 11.15
N ALA A 827 -24.40 -55.16 10.93
CA ALA A 827 -24.04 -53.93 10.23
C ALA A 827 -24.40 -53.99 8.73
N TYR A 828 -24.17 -55.13 8.07
CA TYR A 828 -24.60 -55.34 6.68
C TYR A 828 -26.12 -55.24 6.53
N VAL A 829 -26.89 -55.79 7.47
CA VAL A 829 -28.36 -55.65 7.50
C VAL A 829 -28.77 -54.18 7.63
N VAL A 830 -28.11 -53.41 8.51
CA VAL A 830 -28.39 -51.97 8.66
C VAL A 830 -28.12 -51.22 7.35
N ALA A 831 -26.98 -51.47 6.70
CA ALA A 831 -26.64 -50.84 5.42
C ALA A 831 -27.64 -51.20 4.31
N ILE A 832 -28.10 -52.46 4.24
CA ILE A 832 -29.17 -52.88 3.33
C ILE A 832 -30.48 -52.15 3.63
N MET A 833 -30.85 -52.02 4.91
CA MET A 833 -32.09 -51.34 5.29
C MET A 833 -32.09 -49.87 4.85
N VAL A 834 -31.01 -49.12 5.16
CA VAL A 834 -30.86 -47.72 4.74
C VAL A 834 -30.91 -47.60 3.22
N ALA A 835 -30.09 -48.37 2.51
CA ALA A 835 -30.04 -48.31 1.05
C ALA A 835 -31.37 -48.70 0.39
N SER A 836 -32.03 -49.76 0.87
CA SER A 836 -33.31 -50.22 0.31
C SER A 836 -34.48 -49.27 0.59
N ASN A 837 -34.47 -48.57 1.74
CA ASN A 837 -35.44 -47.50 2.01
C ASN A 837 -35.19 -46.27 1.13
N THR A 838 -33.91 -45.93 0.91
CA THR A 838 -33.49 -44.79 0.08
C THR A 838 -33.88 -44.99 -1.39
N PHE A 839 -33.71 -46.20 -1.93
CA PHE A 839 -34.09 -46.54 -3.32
C PHE A 839 -35.61 -46.74 -3.48
N THR A 840 -36.37 -45.68 -3.21
CA THR A 840 -37.79 -45.58 -3.55
C THR A 840 -37.98 -45.52 -5.07
N THR A 841 -39.19 -45.77 -5.56
CA THR A 841 -39.51 -45.63 -7.00
C THR A 841 -39.20 -44.23 -7.55
N VAL A 842 -39.20 -43.19 -6.70
CA VAL A 842 -38.82 -41.83 -7.10
C VAL A 842 -37.30 -41.73 -7.28
N ASN A 843 -36.53 -42.25 -6.32
CA ASN A 843 -35.07 -42.14 -6.32
C ASN A 843 -34.41 -43.07 -7.34
N GLU A 844 -34.99 -44.24 -7.58
CA GLU A 844 -34.57 -45.09 -8.71
C GLU A 844 -34.75 -44.37 -10.05
N ALA A 845 -35.91 -43.74 -10.25
CA ALA A 845 -36.15 -42.96 -11.46
C ALA A 845 -35.15 -41.81 -11.57
N LEU A 846 -34.86 -41.11 -10.47
CA LEU A 846 -33.85 -40.06 -10.41
C LEU A 846 -32.46 -40.54 -10.83
N VAL A 847 -32.00 -41.71 -10.35
CA VAL A 847 -30.72 -42.31 -10.74
C VAL A 847 -30.68 -42.57 -12.25
N PHE A 848 -31.71 -43.21 -12.81
CA PHE A 848 -31.73 -43.52 -14.24
C PHE A 848 -31.92 -42.28 -15.12
N ASP A 849 -32.72 -41.30 -14.69
CA ASP A 849 -32.86 -40.01 -15.37
C ASP A 849 -31.50 -39.26 -15.38
N THR A 850 -30.72 -39.36 -14.30
CA THR A 850 -29.35 -38.79 -14.22
C THR A 850 -28.39 -39.47 -15.18
N ILE A 851 -28.43 -40.80 -15.27
CA ILE A 851 -27.67 -41.59 -16.25
C ILE A 851 -28.10 -41.20 -17.67
N ASP A 852 -29.40 -41.01 -17.92
CA ASP A 852 -29.92 -40.57 -19.21
C ASP A 852 -29.34 -39.20 -19.59
N ILE A 853 -29.32 -38.21 -18.70
CA ILE A 853 -28.73 -36.88 -18.96
C ILE A 853 -27.22 -37.00 -19.27
N LEU A 854 -26.47 -37.76 -18.46
CA LEU A 854 -25.03 -37.95 -18.65
C LEU A 854 -24.69 -38.54 -20.04
N PHE A 855 -25.42 -39.57 -20.47
CA PHE A 855 -25.10 -40.26 -21.72
C PHE A 855 -25.79 -39.65 -22.94
N ASP A 856 -27.05 -39.23 -22.84
CA ASP A 856 -27.84 -38.78 -23.98
C ASP A 856 -27.67 -37.28 -24.28
N ASP A 857 -27.39 -36.46 -23.27
CA ASP A 857 -27.25 -35.00 -23.43
C ASP A 857 -25.78 -34.56 -23.37
N LEU A 858 -24.99 -35.02 -22.39
CA LEU A 858 -23.57 -34.63 -22.25
C LEU A 858 -22.64 -35.41 -23.20
N LEU A 859 -22.49 -36.72 -23.01
CA LEU A 859 -21.51 -37.52 -23.78
C LEU A 859 -21.88 -37.67 -25.26
N SER A 860 -23.16 -37.50 -25.61
CA SER A 860 -23.64 -37.51 -26.99
C SER A 860 -23.53 -36.15 -27.69
N ASN A 861 -23.12 -35.09 -26.98
CA ASN A 861 -22.88 -33.79 -27.59
C ASN A 861 -21.81 -33.90 -28.70
N SER A 862 -22.06 -33.28 -29.86
CA SER A 862 -21.19 -33.43 -31.03
C SER A 862 -19.75 -32.97 -30.82
N ASP A 863 -19.57 -31.93 -30.01
CA ASP A 863 -18.26 -31.36 -29.74
C ASP A 863 -17.49 -32.22 -28.71
N VAL A 864 -18.21 -32.80 -27.73
CA VAL A 864 -17.64 -33.78 -26.78
C VAL A 864 -17.19 -35.04 -27.50
N LEU A 865 -18.03 -35.59 -28.39
CA LEU A 865 -17.68 -36.75 -29.22
C LEU A 865 -16.43 -36.48 -30.08
N ALA A 866 -16.35 -35.28 -30.66
CA ALA A 866 -15.19 -34.86 -31.43
C ALA A 866 -13.91 -34.74 -30.57
N ALA A 867 -14.02 -34.14 -29.38
CA ALA A 867 -12.90 -33.95 -28.46
C ALA A 867 -12.36 -35.28 -27.89
N THR A 868 -13.25 -36.22 -27.60
CA THR A 868 -12.93 -37.54 -27.01
C THR A 868 -12.60 -38.62 -28.04
N ASN A 869 -12.74 -38.33 -29.34
CA ASN A 869 -12.65 -39.31 -30.44
C ASN A 869 -13.64 -40.48 -30.32
N MET A 870 -14.78 -40.25 -29.68
CA MET A 870 -15.83 -41.23 -29.50
C MET A 870 -16.87 -41.15 -30.62
N ILE A 871 -17.52 -42.27 -30.92
CA ILE A 871 -18.71 -42.27 -31.76
C ILE A 871 -19.97 -42.50 -30.91
N GLN A 872 -21.13 -42.08 -31.43
CA GLN A 872 -22.43 -42.29 -30.78
C GLN A 872 -22.65 -43.74 -30.30
N GLN A 873 -22.13 -44.70 -31.07
CA GLN A 873 -22.26 -46.12 -30.75
C GLN A 873 -21.48 -46.53 -29.50
N ASP A 874 -20.35 -45.87 -29.20
CA ASP A 874 -19.55 -46.12 -28.01
C ASP A 874 -20.31 -45.65 -26.77
N VAL A 875 -20.91 -44.44 -26.83
CA VAL A 875 -21.76 -43.88 -25.76
C VAL A 875 -22.95 -44.80 -25.47
N VAL A 876 -23.61 -45.33 -26.50
CA VAL A 876 -24.73 -46.28 -26.33
C VAL A 876 -24.29 -47.57 -25.64
N TYR A 877 -23.10 -48.09 -25.93
CA TYR A 877 -22.61 -49.30 -25.26
C TYR A 877 -22.26 -49.03 -23.80
N MET A 878 -21.56 -47.93 -23.51
CA MET A 878 -21.24 -47.55 -22.14
C MET A 878 -22.49 -47.31 -21.30
N LYS A 879 -23.50 -46.60 -21.84
CA LYS A 879 -24.78 -46.40 -21.17
C LYS A 879 -25.44 -47.74 -20.81
N ALA A 880 -25.47 -48.68 -21.76
CA ALA A 880 -26.09 -49.97 -21.53
C ALA A 880 -25.37 -50.78 -20.43
N ASP A 881 -24.04 -50.71 -20.37
CA ASP A 881 -23.24 -51.36 -19.34
C ASP A 881 -23.51 -50.70 -17.97
N VAL A 882 -23.43 -49.37 -17.86
CA VAL A 882 -23.70 -48.63 -16.62
C VAL A 882 -25.12 -48.86 -16.10
N VAL A 883 -26.13 -48.77 -16.96
CA VAL A 883 -27.53 -49.06 -16.59
C VAL A 883 -27.68 -50.49 -16.08
N SER A 884 -27.00 -51.46 -16.70
CA SER A 884 -27.06 -52.86 -16.26
C SER A 884 -26.45 -53.05 -14.87
N GLU A 885 -25.34 -52.39 -14.57
CA GLU A 885 -24.67 -52.49 -13.26
C GLU A 885 -25.51 -51.80 -12.16
N PHE A 886 -25.97 -50.57 -12.38
CA PHE A 886 -26.82 -49.87 -11.41
C PHE A 886 -28.16 -50.58 -11.18
N GLN A 887 -28.78 -51.12 -12.23
CA GLN A 887 -30.00 -51.91 -12.08
C GLN A 887 -29.74 -53.17 -11.26
N TYR A 888 -28.63 -53.88 -11.49
CA TYR A 888 -28.27 -55.05 -10.70
C TYR A 888 -28.10 -54.70 -9.21
N VAL A 889 -27.37 -53.62 -8.91
CA VAL A 889 -27.13 -53.15 -7.54
C VAL A 889 -28.44 -52.77 -6.84
N ILE A 890 -29.27 -51.96 -7.49
CA ILE A 890 -30.55 -51.49 -6.92
C ILE A 890 -31.51 -52.69 -6.71
N ASP A 891 -31.65 -53.56 -7.71
CA ASP A 891 -32.48 -54.77 -7.62
C ASP A 891 -32.03 -55.67 -6.46
N GLU A 892 -30.72 -55.80 -6.25
CA GLU A 892 -30.16 -56.64 -5.20
C GLU A 892 -30.38 -56.00 -3.81
N PHE A 893 -30.17 -54.69 -3.64
CA PHE A 893 -30.52 -53.99 -2.40
C PHE A 893 -32.01 -54.14 -2.05
N GLN A 894 -32.90 -53.98 -3.03
CA GLN A 894 -34.34 -54.19 -2.82
C GLN A 894 -34.69 -55.63 -2.49
N ALA A 895 -34.09 -56.60 -3.19
CA ALA A 895 -34.34 -58.02 -2.95
C ALA A 895 -33.85 -58.46 -1.56
N LEU A 896 -32.71 -57.94 -1.11
CA LEU A 896 -32.16 -58.19 0.22
C LEU A 896 -32.96 -57.47 1.31
N GLY A 897 -33.45 -56.26 1.04
CA GLY A 897 -34.32 -55.50 1.96
C GLY A 897 -35.68 -56.16 2.25
N LEU A 898 -36.12 -57.11 1.41
CA LEU A 898 -37.35 -57.89 1.62
C LEU A 898 -37.16 -59.14 2.50
N LEU A 899 -35.92 -59.46 2.90
CA LEU A 899 -35.65 -60.62 3.75
C LEU A 899 -36.19 -60.42 5.17
N ASP A 900 -36.57 -61.53 5.80
CA ASP A 900 -36.97 -61.54 7.21
C ASP A 900 -35.70 -61.60 8.08
N PHE A 901 -35.19 -60.45 8.49
CA PHE A 901 -33.95 -60.33 9.27
C PHE A 901 -34.01 -61.02 10.64
N ASP A 902 -35.20 -61.32 11.16
CA ASP A 902 -35.39 -62.10 12.39
C ASP A 902 -35.33 -63.62 12.16
N ASN A 903 -35.17 -64.06 10.91
CA ASN A 903 -35.18 -65.48 10.53
C ASN A 903 -34.40 -65.76 9.22
N LEU A 904 -33.19 -65.22 9.10
CA LEU A 904 -32.30 -65.51 7.97
C LEU A 904 -31.82 -66.96 7.96
N THR A 905 -31.68 -67.53 6.76
CA THR A 905 -30.97 -68.80 6.58
C THR A 905 -29.49 -68.55 6.31
N LEU A 906 -28.63 -69.56 6.55
CA LEU A 906 -27.20 -69.47 6.21
C LEU A 906 -26.96 -69.10 4.73
N SER A 907 -27.86 -69.49 3.83
CA SER A 907 -27.78 -69.13 2.41
C SER A 907 -28.16 -67.68 2.14
N ASP A 908 -28.98 -67.06 3.01
CA ASP A 908 -29.34 -65.65 2.91
C ASP A 908 -28.19 -64.77 3.44
N GLU A 909 -27.55 -65.18 4.55
CA GLU A 909 -26.35 -64.52 5.06
C GLU A 909 -25.17 -64.62 4.09
N GLU A 910 -24.90 -65.80 3.50
CA GLU A 910 -23.86 -65.99 2.47
C GLU A 910 -24.11 -65.09 1.25
N ARG A 911 -25.38 -64.89 0.85
CA ARG A 911 -25.75 -63.97 -0.25
C ARG A 911 -25.48 -62.50 0.12
N ILE A 912 -25.77 -62.10 1.35
CA ILE A 912 -25.48 -60.74 1.85
C ILE A 912 -23.96 -60.51 1.87
N GLU A 913 -23.19 -61.43 2.44
CA GLU A 913 -21.72 -61.36 2.46
C GLU A 913 -21.14 -61.31 1.05
N ASP A 914 -21.60 -62.18 0.14
CA ASP A 914 -21.17 -62.20 -1.26
C ASP A 914 -21.46 -60.87 -1.98
N PHE A 915 -22.59 -60.22 -1.67
CA PHE A 915 -22.94 -58.92 -2.25
C PHE A 915 -22.04 -57.79 -1.75
N PHE A 916 -21.74 -57.73 -0.46
CA PHE A 916 -20.79 -56.75 0.09
C PHE A 916 -19.34 -57.05 -0.35
N LEU A 917 -18.96 -58.32 -0.51
CA LEU A 917 -17.68 -58.71 -1.10
C LEU A 917 -17.57 -58.34 -2.58
N TYR A 918 -18.66 -58.43 -3.34
CA TYR A 918 -18.72 -57.93 -4.71
C TYR A 918 -18.41 -56.43 -4.75
N PHE A 919 -18.99 -55.63 -3.84
CA PHE A 919 -18.63 -54.21 -3.72
C PHE A 919 -17.17 -54.00 -3.32
N GLN A 920 -16.65 -54.76 -2.36
CA GLN A 920 -15.26 -54.66 -1.94
C GLN A 920 -14.30 -54.99 -3.09
N ASP A 921 -14.50 -56.11 -3.80
CA ASP A 921 -13.66 -56.49 -4.93
C ASP A 921 -13.79 -55.51 -6.11
N TYR A 922 -14.96 -54.89 -6.29
CA TYR A 922 -15.20 -53.86 -7.31
C TYR A 922 -14.40 -52.58 -7.00
N PHE A 923 -14.49 -52.04 -5.78
CA PHE A 923 -13.77 -50.82 -5.37
C PHE A 923 -12.26 -51.01 -5.16
N TYR A 924 -11.79 -52.22 -4.86
CA TYR A 924 -10.35 -52.53 -4.71
C TYR A 924 -9.68 -53.08 -5.99
N SER A 925 -10.40 -53.14 -7.11
CA SER A 925 -9.81 -53.56 -8.39
C SER A 925 -8.96 -52.45 -9.02
N GLU A 926 -7.77 -52.80 -9.54
CA GLU A 926 -6.90 -51.87 -10.30
C GLU A 926 -7.57 -51.29 -11.57
N GLU A 927 -8.72 -51.85 -12.00
CA GLU A 927 -9.48 -51.40 -13.17
C GLU A 927 -10.43 -50.24 -12.87
N VAL A 928 -10.82 -49.98 -11.62
CA VAL A 928 -11.64 -48.81 -11.23
C VAL A 928 -10.78 -47.58 -10.88
N TYR A 929 -9.49 -47.80 -10.55
CA TYR A 929 -8.51 -46.72 -10.31
C TYR A 929 -7.89 -46.13 -11.59
N ARG A 930 -8.26 -46.66 -12.77
CA ARG A 930 -7.80 -46.25 -14.10
C ARG A 930 -8.95 -45.72 -14.92
#